data_AF-A0A8S9Z4Q0-F1
#
_entry.id   AF-A0A8S9Z4Q0-F1
#
_cell.length_a   1.000
_cell.length_b   1.000
_cell.length_c   1.000
_cell.angle_alpha   90.00
_cell.angle_beta   90.00
_cell.angle_gamma   90.00
#
_symmetry.space_group_name_H-M   'P 1'
#
loop_
_entity.id
_entity.type
_entity.pdbx_description
1 polymer ?
#
loop_
_entity_poly.entity_id
_entity_poly.type
_entity_poly.pdbx_seq_one_letter_code
_entity_poly.pdbx_strand_id
1 'polypeptide(L)'
;MNFQPVHIASSQAFTALLTQCASEHKLLLADFYADWCGPCRSFSPHFEQLSQQYHSKGFMFVKVNADTCKELCQEEFVTGLPTFKLYRNKECLATVVGANLVKLRAVLDKYGIQPCVLEIQAFVNENVKSDACKALIKILESLLCESQTEIHSIDMELDEFKQLLALVPGCLDCLLTVGFKQLENRLELPVRSVDKEHVRELLTQLNSISSVPQRVDKVAPSSSSGSPFSMANPNVCTSAQSQHPSGTLHYLPSHPEPQESLYARLTSYRSIVALCLDPEAQAMARSLIPTDELIREAAEKSGCAPLEVDPRAFLHQLLRWFKADFFRWAGEFTCETCGTKMVSCGSSAPTKAETEGLAGSVELYTCSVNHMHPRRRFARFNDPKTLLQTRLGRCGEWAICLTLCLAAVRRPFTTGDKPWFPGCRLVVDWTDHVWCEVWLEDKLRSGKHCWVHCDPGGEVDQPLLYECGWGKKLTYVFAYTVPPPSIEWDSPGAYRAVDVQEVTWRYTKDFVQIGTRRTLISEARLTDYLLRFHGEATQMWHEVRIATDSMLGINQHPFTLVNIAIELASFLTPPRTPTERLPGRKTGPLEWRRARGELGADDQDLEQQEDAQDEKPAWRGHNLILKPTEEEFRQGMFYLRYNSAMDIYQRPFSQPKPITPSVQDHVACSKADPQTLIRDAEKAGLKGWRTLVTRWRNVARKVEQDWHMVYLAREDDSPADRDGVIEWHLRLDRQDYEIGKVSLFANMVCHSEDAAAHLVLCTSDTAEIGGDGMCVRLTPGSNPLFDLVDFKGAKQLCLQGRLWTKGNERIITNNSSAWQQAQLFRQKDNDCGIWSLEWKVEIIRKSDVLLLCAFFPL
;
A
#
# COMPACT_ATOMS: atom_id res chain seq x y z
N MET A 1 26.96 47.15 5.80
CA MET A 1 26.22 47.97 6.78
C MET A 1 25.29 47.03 7.54
N ASN A 2 25.34 46.99 8.88
CA ASN A 2 24.41 46.16 9.66
C ASN A 2 23.04 46.85 9.66
N PHE A 3 22.07 46.28 8.93
CA PHE A 3 20.71 46.83 8.87
C PHE A 3 19.96 46.54 10.16
N GLN A 4 19.73 47.60 10.93
CA GLN A 4 19.04 47.56 12.21
C GLN A 4 17.60 48.07 12.06
N PRO A 5 16.63 47.51 12.81
CA PRO A 5 15.26 48.01 12.81
C PRO A 5 15.16 49.49 13.19
N VAL A 6 14.30 50.23 12.50
CA VAL A 6 14.09 51.66 12.77
C VAL A 6 13.12 51.84 13.95
N HIS A 7 13.49 52.63 14.95
CA HIS A 7 12.62 52.92 16.08
C HIS A 7 11.66 54.07 15.77
N ILE A 8 10.37 53.85 16.04
CA ILE A 8 9.30 54.82 15.82
C ILE A 8 8.96 55.52 17.13
N ALA A 9 8.94 56.85 17.09
CA ALA A 9 8.70 57.69 18.26
C ALA A 9 7.30 58.33 18.31
N SER A 10 6.51 58.26 17.24
CA SER A 10 5.16 58.84 17.16
C SER A 10 4.33 58.27 16.00
N SER A 11 2.99 58.40 16.04
CA SER A 11 2.09 58.03 14.93
C SER A 11 2.42 58.77 13.63
N GLN A 12 2.84 60.04 13.73
CA GLN A 12 3.22 60.83 12.55
C GLN A 12 4.49 60.28 11.87
N ALA A 13 5.49 59.86 12.66
CA ALA A 13 6.70 59.23 12.13
C ALA A 13 6.41 57.88 11.47
N PHE A 14 5.51 57.08 12.05
CA PHE A 14 5.06 55.82 11.46
C PHE A 14 4.39 56.03 10.10
N THR A 15 3.46 56.99 10.03
CA THR A 15 2.71 57.31 8.81
C THR A 15 3.62 57.85 7.70
N ALA A 16 4.61 58.68 8.05
CA ALA A 16 5.60 59.18 7.10
C ALA A 16 6.43 58.02 6.51
N LEU A 17 6.90 57.10 7.36
CA LEU A 17 7.71 55.95 6.91
C LEU A 17 6.89 54.95 6.09
N LEU A 18 5.62 54.72 6.43
CA LEU A 18 4.69 53.94 5.59
C LEU A 18 4.53 54.57 4.20
N THR A 19 4.44 55.90 4.13
CA THR A 19 4.34 56.63 2.85
C THR A 19 5.63 56.50 2.04
N GLN A 20 6.79 56.59 2.69
CA GLN A 20 8.08 56.38 2.04
C GLN A 20 8.20 54.95 1.48
N CYS A 21 7.90 53.93 2.30
CA CYS A 21 7.98 52.53 1.88
C CYS A 21 7.06 52.26 0.68
N ALA A 22 5.85 52.86 0.66
CA ALA A 22 4.96 52.78 -0.48
C ALA A 22 5.57 53.37 -1.76
N SER A 23 6.26 54.52 -1.67
CA SER A 23 6.94 55.15 -2.82
C SER A 23 8.15 54.37 -3.33
N GLU A 24 8.83 53.63 -2.45
CA GLU A 24 9.98 52.78 -2.78
C GLU A 24 9.56 51.33 -3.11
N HIS A 25 8.27 51.04 -3.14
CA HIS A 25 7.70 49.70 -3.33
C HIS A 25 8.22 48.65 -2.33
N LYS A 26 8.51 49.08 -1.11
CA LYS A 26 8.96 48.22 0.00
C LYS A 26 7.80 47.86 0.92
N LEU A 27 7.90 46.68 1.49
CA LEU A 27 7.02 46.22 2.57
C LEU A 27 7.54 46.66 3.93
N LEU A 28 6.67 47.12 4.81
CA LEU A 28 7.06 47.51 6.17
C LEU A 28 6.55 46.49 7.18
N LEU A 29 7.44 45.92 7.99
CA LEU A 29 7.11 45.05 9.12
C LEU A 29 7.38 45.77 10.44
N ALA A 30 6.32 46.01 11.22
CA ALA A 30 6.38 46.65 12.52
C ALA A 30 6.33 45.65 13.67
N ASP A 31 7.23 45.76 14.64
CA ASP A 31 7.23 45.07 15.93
C ASP A 31 6.74 46.01 17.04
N PHE A 32 5.54 45.77 17.54
CA PHE A 32 4.98 46.45 18.70
C PHE A 32 5.43 45.72 19.96
N TYR A 33 6.27 46.37 20.78
CA TYR A 33 6.97 45.76 21.91
C TYR A 33 6.93 46.63 23.17
N ALA A 34 7.39 46.11 24.31
CA ALA A 34 7.63 46.88 25.54
C ALA A 34 8.85 46.34 26.29
N ASP A 35 9.58 47.21 26.98
CA ASP A 35 10.86 46.85 27.62
C ASP A 35 10.68 45.89 28.80
N TRP A 36 9.54 45.98 29.49
CA TRP A 36 9.18 45.11 30.61
C TRP A 36 8.70 43.72 30.14
N CYS A 37 8.33 43.55 28.87
CA CYS A 37 7.76 42.30 28.36
C CYS A 37 8.84 41.23 28.09
N GLY A 38 8.77 40.12 28.82
CA GLY A 38 9.71 39.00 28.70
C GLY A 38 9.81 38.42 27.29
N PRO A 39 8.70 38.02 26.65
CA PRO A 39 8.69 37.55 25.26
C PRO A 39 9.26 38.56 24.25
N CYS A 40 8.99 39.86 24.40
CA CYS A 40 9.57 40.89 23.53
C CYS A 40 11.10 40.94 23.63
N ARG A 41 11.64 40.93 24.86
CA ARG A 41 13.09 40.92 25.08
C ARG A 41 13.74 39.67 24.49
N SER A 42 13.11 38.51 24.66
CA SER A 42 13.60 37.24 24.08
C SER A 42 13.58 37.24 22.56
N PHE A 43 12.64 37.95 21.93
CA PHE A 43 12.46 37.94 20.48
C PHE A 43 13.26 39.01 19.74
N SER A 44 13.66 40.10 20.40
CA SER A 44 14.43 41.19 19.76
C SER A 44 15.62 40.73 18.91
N PRO A 45 16.48 39.81 19.38
CA PRO A 45 17.62 39.35 18.57
C PRO A 45 17.19 38.64 17.28
N HIS A 46 16.07 37.91 17.31
CA HIS A 46 15.52 37.25 16.12
C HIS A 46 14.93 38.25 15.14
N PHE A 47 14.27 39.30 15.63
CA PHE A 47 13.73 40.36 14.78
C PHE A 47 14.85 41.15 14.08
N GLU A 48 15.95 41.43 14.78
CA GLU A 48 17.16 42.04 14.21
C GLU A 48 17.86 41.11 13.19
N GLN A 49 17.87 39.80 13.43
CA GLN A 49 18.39 38.85 12.46
C GLN A 49 17.53 38.80 11.19
N LEU A 50 16.21 38.81 11.33
CA LEU A 50 15.28 38.86 10.20
C LEU A 50 15.42 40.16 9.41
N SER A 51 15.62 41.30 10.08
CA SER A 51 15.81 42.57 9.38
C SER A 51 17.03 42.51 8.47
N GLN A 52 18.11 41.86 8.89
CA GLN A 52 19.30 41.66 8.05
C GLN A 52 19.01 40.72 6.86
N GLN A 53 18.29 39.62 7.09
CA GLN A 53 18.02 38.62 6.06
C GLN A 53 17.04 39.09 4.98
N TYR A 54 16.01 39.87 5.35
CA TYR A 54 14.91 40.24 4.46
C TYR A 54 15.03 41.66 3.91
N HIS A 55 16.02 42.44 4.34
CA HIS A 55 16.26 43.78 3.78
C HIS A 55 16.48 43.75 2.27
N SER A 56 17.31 42.83 1.79
CA SER A 56 17.58 42.65 0.35
C SER A 56 16.38 42.12 -0.45
N LYS A 57 15.34 41.61 0.24
CA LYS A 57 14.07 41.15 -0.37
C LYS A 57 12.98 42.23 -0.39
N GLY A 58 13.33 43.49 -0.12
CA GLY A 58 12.40 44.62 -0.19
C GLY A 58 11.61 44.89 1.09
N PHE A 59 12.10 44.45 2.25
CA PHE A 59 11.44 44.70 3.55
C PHE A 59 12.14 45.77 4.39
N MET A 60 11.33 46.63 5.02
CA MET A 60 11.71 47.61 6.04
C MET A 60 11.21 47.14 7.41
N PHE A 61 12.09 47.04 8.39
CA PHE A 61 11.75 46.58 9.73
C PHE A 61 11.73 47.76 10.70
N VAL A 62 10.68 47.85 11.51
CA VAL A 62 10.51 48.94 12.49
C VAL A 62 10.09 48.41 13.85
N LYS A 63 10.45 49.14 14.91
CA LYS A 63 10.07 48.83 16.29
C LYS A 63 9.28 49.97 16.90
N VAL A 64 8.14 49.66 17.50
CA VAL A 64 7.21 50.59 18.13
C VAL A 64 7.08 50.21 19.61
N ASN A 65 7.53 51.08 20.51
CA ASN A 65 7.41 50.83 21.95
C ASN A 65 6.00 51.21 22.42
N ALA A 66 5.26 50.25 22.96
CA ALA A 66 3.88 50.39 23.38
C ALA A 66 3.69 51.31 24.60
N ASP A 67 4.73 51.50 25.43
CA ASP A 67 4.66 52.41 26.57
C ASP A 67 4.77 53.88 26.13
N THR A 68 5.55 54.16 25.08
CA THR A 68 5.76 55.53 24.57
C THR A 68 4.82 55.90 23.43
N CYS A 69 4.36 54.93 22.63
CA CYS A 69 3.48 55.12 21.48
C CYS A 69 2.10 54.50 21.72
N LYS A 70 1.46 54.84 22.85
CA LYS A 70 0.16 54.27 23.26
C LYS A 70 -0.95 54.57 22.27
N GLU A 71 -1.01 55.79 21.76
CA GLU A 71 -2.00 56.23 20.76
C GLU A 71 -1.89 55.39 19.48
N LEU A 72 -0.68 55.23 18.94
CA LEU A 72 -0.43 54.38 17.77
C LEU A 72 -0.84 52.92 18.01
N CYS A 73 -0.56 52.37 19.19
CA CYS A 73 -0.97 51.00 19.53
C CYS A 73 -2.50 50.84 19.58
N GLN A 74 -3.22 51.87 20.02
CA GLN A 74 -4.68 51.89 20.02
C GLN A 74 -5.23 52.01 18.59
N GLU A 75 -4.70 52.94 17.80
CA GLU A 75 -5.04 53.12 16.37
C GLU A 75 -4.82 51.82 15.59
N GLU A 76 -3.75 51.10 15.90
CA GLU A 76 -3.39 49.83 15.29
C GLU A 76 -4.01 48.62 16.00
N PHE A 77 -4.97 48.79 16.92
CA PHE A 77 -5.68 47.68 17.58
C PHE A 77 -4.75 46.61 18.18
N VAL A 78 -3.63 47.03 18.79
CA VAL A 78 -2.66 46.12 19.41
C VAL A 78 -3.19 45.65 20.77
N THR A 79 -3.62 44.40 20.85
CA THR A 79 -4.24 43.81 22.05
C THR A 79 -3.28 42.98 22.92
N GLY A 80 -2.04 42.78 22.48
CA GLY A 80 -1.02 41.99 23.20
C GLY A 80 0.38 42.23 22.65
N LEU A 81 1.42 41.84 23.41
CA LEU A 81 2.83 42.08 23.05
C LEU A 81 3.68 40.79 23.11
N PRO A 82 4.64 40.59 22.19
CA PRO A 82 4.85 41.41 20.99
C PRO A 82 3.72 41.20 19.97
N THR A 83 3.42 42.20 19.16
CA THR A 83 2.56 42.05 17.97
C THR A 83 3.31 42.56 16.76
N PHE A 84 3.30 41.79 15.68
CA PHE A 84 3.93 42.15 14.42
C PHE A 84 2.87 42.46 13.37
N LYS A 85 3.07 43.53 12.61
CA LYS A 85 2.16 43.91 11.52
C LYS A 85 2.90 44.22 10.23
N LEU A 86 2.48 43.60 9.14
CA LEU A 86 3.03 43.82 7.80
C LEU A 86 2.17 44.79 7.02
N TYR A 87 2.79 45.75 6.34
CA TYR A 87 2.11 46.77 5.54
C TYR A 87 2.63 46.84 4.11
N ARG A 88 1.71 47.11 3.18
CA ARG A 88 1.97 47.48 1.78
C ARG A 88 1.08 48.65 1.43
N ASN A 89 1.62 49.70 0.80
CA ASN A 89 0.84 50.86 0.38
C ASN A 89 -0.05 51.45 1.49
N LYS A 90 0.45 51.44 2.74
CA LYS A 90 -0.24 51.86 3.98
C LYS A 90 -1.35 50.93 4.47
N GLU A 91 -1.66 49.84 3.77
CA GLU A 91 -2.63 48.83 4.22
C GLU A 91 -1.95 47.73 5.02
N CYS A 92 -2.58 47.30 6.12
CA CYS A 92 -2.10 46.18 6.93
C CYS A 92 -2.50 44.85 6.28
N LEU A 93 -1.52 44.13 5.76
CA LEU A 93 -1.71 42.86 5.04
C LEU A 93 -1.77 41.65 5.97
N ALA A 94 -1.09 41.72 7.12
CA ALA A 94 -1.02 40.61 8.07
C ALA A 94 -0.68 41.10 9.47
N THR A 95 -1.23 40.42 10.48
CA THR A 95 -0.92 40.62 11.90
C THR A 95 -0.52 39.29 12.54
N VAL A 96 0.57 39.27 13.29
CA VAL A 96 1.06 38.11 14.05
C VAL A 96 1.20 38.52 15.51
N VAL A 97 0.38 37.94 16.38
CA VAL A 97 0.44 38.21 17.82
C VAL A 97 1.29 37.15 18.53
N GLY A 98 2.15 37.60 19.43
CA GLY A 98 3.08 36.78 20.21
C GLY A 98 4.43 36.54 19.53
N ALA A 99 5.42 36.14 20.32
CA ALA A 99 6.80 35.88 19.89
C ALA A 99 6.92 34.59 19.05
N ASN A 100 6.34 34.58 17.84
CA ASN A 100 6.25 33.42 16.96
C ASN A 100 7.07 33.62 15.67
N LEU A 101 8.32 33.11 15.69
CA LEU A 101 9.27 33.26 14.59
C LEU A 101 8.82 32.58 13.30
N VAL A 102 8.18 31.42 13.42
CA VAL A 102 7.73 30.61 12.26
C VAL A 102 6.61 31.32 11.51
N LYS A 103 5.60 31.83 12.23
CA LYS A 103 4.50 32.61 11.62
C LYS A 103 5.01 33.90 10.99
N LEU A 104 5.94 34.59 11.65
CA LEU A 104 6.51 35.84 11.13
C LEU A 104 7.29 35.61 9.82
N ARG A 105 8.10 34.54 9.74
CA ARG A 105 8.79 34.13 8.51
C ARG A 105 7.81 33.79 7.39
N ALA A 106 6.77 33.01 7.68
CA ALA A 106 5.75 32.66 6.67
C ALA A 106 5.04 33.89 6.08
N VAL A 107 4.77 34.92 6.90
CA VAL A 107 4.21 36.20 6.42
C VAL A 107 5.22 36.94 5.53
N LEU A 108 6.49 37.01 5.91
CA LEU A 108 7.53 37.64 5.09
C LEU A 108 7.71 36.92 3.75
N ASP A 109 7.76 35.59 3.75
CA ASP A 109 7.92 34.79 2.52
C ASP A 109 6.70 34.92 1.59
N LYS A 110 5.48 35.03 2.14
CA LYS A 110 4.25 35.18 1.35
C LYS A 110 4.19 36.46 0.53
N TYR A 111 4.68 37.58 1.07
CA TYR A 111 4.49 38.90 0.47
C TYR A 111 5.75 39.46 -0.22
N GLY A 112 6.88 38.74 -0.18
CA GLY A 112 8.13 39.16 -0.82
C GLY A 112 8.07 39.23 -2.36
N ILE A 113 9.17 39.69 -2.98
CA ILE A 113 9.35 39.73 -4.44
C ILE A 113 9.08 38.35 -5.05
N GLN A 114 8.38 38.32 -6.19
CA GLN A 114 7.94 37.08 -6.83
C GLN A 114 9.14 36.20 -7.27
N PRO A 115 9.05 34.86 -7.13
CA PRO A 115 10.14 33.96 -7.49
C PRO A 115 10.62 34.10 -8.95
N CYS A 116 9.70 34.25 -9.90
CA CYS A 116 10.04 34.47 -11.31
C CYS A 116 10.85 35.77 -11.52
N VAL A 117 10.57 36.80 -10.74
CA VAL A 117 11.31 38.07 -10.77
C VAL A 117 12.71 37.91 -10.14
N LEU A 118 12.84 37.08 -9.10
CA LEU A 118 14.14 36.73 -8.52
C LEU A 118 15.00 35.91 -9.49
N GLU A 119 14.41 35.00 -10.26
CA GLU A 119 15.09 34.23 -11.30
C GLU A 119 15.62 35.13 -12.42
N ILE A 120 14.79 36.08 -12.86
CA ILE A 120 15.22 37.10 -13.82
C ILE A 120 16.37 37.93 -13.22
N GLN A 121 16.25 38.38 -11.98
CA GLN A 121 17.29 39.16 -11.30
C GLN A 121 18.63 38.40 -11.17
N ALA A 122 18.55 37.09 -10.92
CA ALA A 122 19.70 36.19 -10.76
C ALA A 122 20.40 35.84 -12.08
N PHE A 123 19.83 36.20 -13.23
CA PHE A 123 20.46 35.93 -14.53
C PHE A 123 21.76 36.74 -14.71
N VAL A 124 22.81 36.03 -15.13
CA VAL A 124 24.21 36.50 -15.09
C VAL A 124 24.54 37.53 -16.17
N ASN A 125 23.93 37.42 -17.37
CA ASN A 125 24.22 38.35 -18.46
C ASN A 125 23.30 39.57 -18.39
N GLU A 126 23.81 40.68 -17.84
CA GLU A 126 23.08 41.93 -17.62
C GLU A 126 22.44 42.53 -18.89
N ASN A 127 23.10 42.43 -20.05
CA ASN A 127 22.55 42.95 -21.30
C ASN A 127 21.36 42.13 -21.76
N VAL A 128 21.51 40.80 -21.75
CA VAL A 128 20.44 39.86 -22.13
C VAL A 128 19.29 39.92 -21.12
N LYS A 129 19.58 40.03 -19.81
CA LYS A 129 18.59 40.27 -18.76
C LYS A 129 17.82 41.56 -18.99
N SER A 130 18.53 42.67 -19.26
CA SER A 130 17.93 43.99 -19.48
C SER A 130 17.02 43.97 -20.71
N ASP A 131 17.47 43.35 -21.80
CA ASP A 131 16.69 43.29 -23.05
C ASP A 131 15.48 42.35 -22.91
N ALA A 132 15.61 41.23 -22.20
CA ALA A 132 14.49 40.36 -21.85
C ALA A 132 13.49 41.04 -20.89
N CYS A 133 13.98 41.81 -19.91
CA CYS A 133 13.12 42.61 -19.02
C CYS A 133 12.34 43.67 -19.80
N LYS A 134 12.99 44.44 -20.68
CA LYS A 134 12.31 45.43 -21.54
C LYS A 134 11.28 44.76 -22.44
N ALA A 135 11.63 43.59 -22.98
CA ALA A 135 10.73 42.81 -23.82
C ALA A 135 9.47 42.39 -23.05
N LEU A 136 9.65 41.82 -21.86
CA LEU A 136 8.59 41.38 -20.98
C LEU A 136 7.73 42.56 -20.49
N ILE A 137 8.34 43.66 -20.06
CA ILE A 137 7.65 44.89 -19.64
C ILE A 137 6.74 45.40 -20.76
N LYS A 138 7.25 45.46 -21.99
CA LYS A 138 6.47 45.91 -23.16
C LYS A 138 5.25 45.03 -23.42
N ILE A 139 5.38 43.71 -23.25
CA ILE A 139 4.23 42.78 -23.37
C ILE A 139 3.21 43.07 -22.26
N LEU A 140 3.65 43.18 -21.01
CA LEU A 140 2.75 43.43 -19.88
C LEU A 140 2.07 44.79 -19.94
N GLU A 141 2.76 45.84 -20.40
CA GLU A 141 2.19 47.17 -20.64
C GLU A 141 1.09 47.13 -21.71
N SER A 142 1.28 46.33 -22.77
CA SER A 142 0.27 46.17 -23.82
C SER A 142 -1.06 45.60 -23.30
N LEU A 143 -1.01 44.76 -22.27
CA LEU A 143 -2.21 44.17 -21.63
C LEU A 143 -3.00 45.17 -20.79
N LEU A 144 -2.37 46.30 -20.41
CA LEU A 144 -3.03 47.36 -19.65
C LEU A 144 -3.70 48.41 -20.56
N CYS A 145 -3.35 48.47 -21.84
CA CYS A 145 -3.88 49.45 -22.79
C CYS A 145 -5.33 49.12 -23.21
N GLU A 146 -6.22 50.11 -23.21
CA GLU A 146 -7.65 49.93 -23.54
C GLU A 146 -7.95 49.98 -25.05
N SER A 147 -7.06 50.56 -25.86
CA SER A 147 -7.15 50.47 -27.32
C SER A 147 -6.55 49.13 -27.75
N GLN A 148 -7.41 48.12 -27.95
CA GLN A 148 -7.03 46.79 -28.42
C GLN A 148 -6.13 46.87 -29.68
N THR A 149 -4.82 46.76 -29.49
CA THR A 149 -3.87 46.34 -30.52
C THR A 149 -3.26 45.03 -30.07
N GLU A 150 -3.98 43.96 -30.41
CA GLU A 150 -3.58 42.57 -30.62
C GLU A 150 -2.16 42.15 -30.17
N ILE A 151 -1.98 41.83 -28.90
CA ILE A 151 -1.04 40.75 -28.51
C ILE A 151 -1.86 39.65 -27.81
N HIS A 152 -2.75 39.04 -28.59
CA HIS A 152 -3.50 37.84 -28.16
C HIS A 152 -2.71 36.55 -28.40
N SER A 153 -1.60 36.65 -29.11
CA SER A 153 -0.80 35.54 -29.61
C SER A 153 0.65 35.98 -29.79
N ILE A 154 1.58 35.29 -29.13
CA ILE A 154 3.03 35.46 -29.23
C ILE A 154 3.58 34.19 -29.87
N ASP A 155 3.82 34.20 -31.18
CA ASP A 155 4.41 33.05 -31.89
C ASP A 155 5.89 32.87 -31.54
N MET A 156 6.25 31.79 -30.85
CA MET A 156 7.58 31.59 -30.25
C MET A 156 8.67 31.21 -31.26
N GLU A 157 8.34 30.88 -32.51
CA GLU A 157 9.34 30.44 -33.51
C GLU A 157 9.84 31.56 -34.45
N LEU A 158 9.15 32.70 -34.49
CA LEU A 158 9.31 33.68 -35.57
C LEU A 158 10.08 34.97 -35.22
N ASP A 159 10.62 35.13 -34.00
CA ASP A 159 11.12 36.45 -33.55
C ASP A 159 12.35 36.34 -32.63
N GLU A 160 13.42 37.10 -32.94
CA GLU A 160 14.63 37.21 -32.10
C GLU A 160 14.29 37.66 -30.67
N PHE A 161 13.23 38.46 -30.55
CA PHE A 161 12.67 38.96 -29.30
C PHE A 161 12.14 37.84 -28.37
N LYS A 162 11.77 36.68 -28.92
CA LYS A 162 11.11 35.60 -28.19
C LYS A 162 12.06 34.47 -27.82
N GLN A 163 13.15 34.30 -28.57
CA GLN A 163 14.31 33.53 -28.11
C GLN A 163 14.88 34.12 -26.82
N LEU A 164 14.92 35.45 -26.71
CA LEU A 164 15.34 36.16 -25.49
C LEU A 164 14.49 35.81 -24.25
N LEU A 165 13.16 35.74 -24.41
CA LEU A 165 12.24 35.38 -23.31
C LEU A 165 12.33 33.90 -22.91
N ALA A 166 12.70 33.03 -23.84
CA ALA A 166 12.94 31.60 -23.57
C ALA A 166 14.32 31.35 -22.94
N LEU A 167 15.31 32.22 -23.20
CA LEU A 167 16.69 32.06 -22.73
C LEU A 167 16.91 32.59 -21.31
N VAL A 168 16.03 33.48 -20.80
CA VAL A 168 16.13 34.05 -19.46
C VAL A 168 15.12 33.38 -18.53
N PRO A 169 15.58 32.62 -17.51
CA PRO A 169 14.72 32.00 -16.51
C PRO A 169 13.81 33.02 -15.82
N GLY A 170 12.56 32.64 -15.57
CA GLY A 170 11.53 33.49 -14.97
C GLY A 170 10.78 34.42 -15.93
N CYS A 171 11.27 34.66 -17.16
CA CYS A 171 10.56 35.51 -18.14
C CYS A 171 9.29 34.84 -18.68
N LEU A 172 9.36 33.55 -19.02
CA LEU A 172 8.18 32.78 -19.44
C LEU A 172 7.18 32.66 -18.30
N ASP A 173 7.65 32.37 -17.09
CA ASP A 173 6.80 32.23 -15.90
C ASP A 173 6.05 33.53 -15.56
N CYS A 174 6.66 34.69 -15.80
CA CYS A 174 5.95 35.98 -15.68
C CYS A 174 4.75 36.07 -16.64
N LEU A 175 4.90 35.63 -17.89
CA LEU A 175 3.80 35.65 -18.88
C LEU A 175 2.69 34.65 -18.51
N LEU A 176 3.08 33.46 -18.06
CA LEU A 176 2.13 32.44 -17.60
C LEU A 176 1.34 32.90 -16.37
N THR A 177 2.01 33.56 -15.41
CA THR A 177 1.38 34.10 -14.20
C THR A 177 0.31 35.16 -14.54
N VAL A 178 0.52 35.91 -15.62
CA VAL A 178 -0.42 36.92 -16.12
C VAL A 178 -1.58 36.33 -16.93
N GLY A 179 -1.52 35.04 -17.26
CA GLY A 179 -2.61 34.29 -17.89
C GLY A 179 -2.40 33.95 -19.35
N PHE A 180 -1.21 34.19 -19.92
CA PHE A 180 -0.86 33.60 -21.21
C PHE A 180 -0.83 32.07 -21.10
N LYS A 181 -1.33 31.40 -22.14
CA LYS A 181 -1.30 29.96 -22.28
C LYS A 181 -0.31 29.55 -23.35
N GLN A 182 0.60 28.65 -23.01
CA GLN A 182 1.51 28.07 -23.97
C GLN A 182 0.82 27.00 -24.81
N LEU A 183 0.75 27.24 -26.11
CA LEU A 183 0.46 26.29 -27.18
C LEU A 183 1.80 25.91 -27.84
N GLU A 184 1.81 24.81 -28.60
CA GLU A 184 3.04 24.17 -29.13
C GLU A 184 4.11 25.18 -29.58
N ASN A 185 3.73 26.15 -30.43
CA ASN A 185 4.65 27.18 -30.94
C ASN A 185 4.19 28.62 -30.64
N ARG A 186 3.29 28.83 -29.67
CA ARG A 186 2.67 30.15 -29.46
C ARG A 186 2.18 30.35 -28.03
N LEU A 187 2.34 31.54 -27.44
CA LEU A 187 1.61 31.91 -26.24
C LEU A 187 0.34 32.67 -26.62
N GLU A 188 -0.83 32.13 -26.30
CA GLU A 188 -2.10 32.81 -26.52
C GLU A 188 -2.72 33.29 -25.22
N LEU A 189 -3.28 34.50 -25.25
CA LEU A 189 -4.04 35.05 -24.15
C LEU A 189 -5.53 34.82 -24.42
N PRO A 190 -6.16 33.79 -23.83
CA PRO A 190 -7.56 33.49 -24.08
C PRO A 190 -8.44 34.66 -23.63
N VAL A 191 -9.38 35.09 -24.48
CA VAL A 191 -10.23 36.27 -24.30
C VAL A 191 -11.09 36.17 -23.03
N ARG A 192 -10.52 36.58 -21.89
CA ARG A 192 -11.12 36.87 -20.57
C ARG A 192 -10.22 37.90 -19.86
N SER A 193 -10.79 38.71 -18.97
CA SER A 193 -10.11 39.85 -18.35
C SER A 193 -8.84 39.44 -17.59
N VAL A 194 -7.68 39.83 -18.11
CA VAL A 194 -6.41 39.80 -17.37
C VAL A 194 -6.57 40.56 -16.07
N ASP A 195 -6.03 40.02 -14.98
CA ASP A 195 -5.96 40.73 -13.70
C ASP A 195 -4.99 41.91 -13.84
N LYS A 196 -5.55 43.08 -14.15
CA LYS A 196 -4.80 44.31 -14.36
C LYS A 196 -4.07 44.77 -13.09
N GLU A 197 -4.50 44.38 -11.89
CA GLU A 197 -3.77 44.68 -10.65
C GLU A 197 -2.52 43.83 -10.54
N HIS A 198 -2.64 42.53 -10.79
CA HIS A 198 -1.50 41.61 -10.77
C HIS A 198 -0.45 41.97 -11.83
N VAL A 199 -0.89 42.36 -13.03
CA VAL A 199 0.01 42.87 -14.09
C VAL A 199 0.73 44.14 -13.66
N ARG A 200 0.04 45.08 -13.00
CA ARG A 200 0.67 46.29 -12.47
C ARG A 200 1.71 45.97 -11.39
N GLU A 201 1.44 44.99 -10.51
CA GLU A 201 2.38 44.56 -9.47
C GLU A 201 3.67 43.96 -10.08
N LEU A 202 3.53 43.06 -11.05
CA LEU A 202 4.69 42.50 -11.76
C LEU A 202 5.46 43.56 -12.55
N LEU A 203 4.76 44.48 -13.22
CA LEU A 203 5.39 45.61 -13.91
C LEU A 203 6.19 46.49 -12.95
N THR A 204 5.66 46.79 -11.77
CA THR A 204 6.40 47.55 -10.75
C THR A 204 7.69 46.83 -10.33
N GLN A 205 7.62 45.52 -10.10
CA GLN A 205 8.79 44.72 -9.73
C GLN A 205 9.82 44.64 -10.87
N LEU A 206 9.39 44.41 -12.12
CA LEU A 206 10.26 44.31 -13.30
C LEU A 206 10.89 45.65 -13.71
N ASN A 207 10.16 46.77 -13.59
CA ASN A 207 10.69 48.11 -13.87
C ASN A 207 11.85 48.46 -12.93
N SER A 208 11.82 47.97 -11.68
CA SER A 208 12.93 48.15 -10.73
C SER A 208 14.21 47.41 -11.15
N ILE A 209 14.09 46.36 -11.98
CA ILE A 209 15.22 45.59 -12.54
C ILE A 209 15.73 46.24 -13.83
N SER A 210 14.85 46.77 -14.67
CA SER A 210 15.22 47.32 -15.98
C SER A 210 16.00 48.63 -15.93
N SER A 211 16.02 49.35 -14.80
CA SER A 211 16.62 50.68 -14.66
C SER A 211 18.13 50.65 -14.31
N VAL A 212 18.93 49.84 -15.01
CA VAL A 212 20.41 49.87 -14.89
C VAL A 212 20.99 50.77 -16.02
N PRO A 213 21.85 51.77 -15.73
CA PRO A 213 22.34 52.70 -16.74
C PRO A 213 23.25 52.02 -17.77
N GLN A 214 22.93 52.13 -19.06
CA GLN A 214 23.82 51.74 -20.17
C GLN A 214 25.12 52.56 -20.12
N ARG A 215 26.27 51.88 -19.94
CA ARG A 215 27.58 52.45 -20.29
C ARG A 215 27.91 52.09 -21.73
N VAL A 216 27.93 53.11 -22.58
CA VAL A 216 28.46 53.10 -23.95
C VAL A 216 29.98 53.27 -23.90
N ASP A 217 30.71 52.51 -24.72
CA ASP A 217 31.95 52.84 -25.47
C ASP A 217 32.81 51.57 -25.67
N LYS A 218 32.87 50.97 -26.88
CA LYS A 218 33.70 51.28 -28.08
C LYS A 218 35.12 50.64 -28.09
N VAL A 219 35.29 49.71 -29.06
CA VAL A 219 36.47 49.41 -29.92
C VAL A 219 37.67 48.59 -29.38
N ALA A 220 37.68 47.29 -29.76
CA ALA A 220 38.68 46.50 -30.54
C ALA A 220 40.21 46.43 -30.13
N PRO A 221 41.07 45.59 -30.78
CA PRO A 221 41.51 44.26 -30.30
C PRO A 221 43.07 44.07 -30.23
N SER A 222 43.59 43.04 -29.53
CA SER A 222 44.83 42.29 -29.94
C SER A 222 45.44 41.36 -28.86
N SER A 223 45.65 40.11 -29.28
CA SER A 223 46.81 39.21 -29.12
C SER A 223 47.73 39.15 -27.86
N SER A 224 48.04 37.89 -27.54
CA SER A 224 49.37 37.30 -27.29
C SER A 224 49.90 37.10 -25.85
N SER A 225 50.21 35.81 -25.63
CA SER A 225 51.44 35.27 -25.04
C SER A 225 51.67 35.25 -23.53
N GLY A 226 51.98 34.04 -23.05
CA GLY A 226 53.15 33.83 -22.20
C GLY A 226 52.88 33.61 -20.71
N SER A 227 52.79 32.33 -20.30
CA SER A 227 53.26 31.90 -18.97
C SER A 227 54.75 32.28 -18.79
N PRO A 228 55.37 32.26 -17.58
CA PRO A 228 55.81 30.96 -17.04
C PRO A 228 56.04 30.86 -15.51
N PHE A 229 56.42 29.62 -15.14
CA PHE A 229 57.15 29.12 -13.96
C PHE A 229 56.30 28.54 -12.79
N SER A 230 56.31 27.21 -12.51
CA SER A 230 57.41 26.24 -12.22
C SER A 230 57.68 26.16 -10.71
N MET A 231 58.01 25.06 -10.03
CA MET A 231 58.29 23.63 -10.30
C MET A 231 58.35 22.97 -8.91
N ALA A 232 57.99 21.69 -8.78
CA ALA A 232 58.86 20.65 -8.19
C ALA A 232 58.19 19.26 -8.21
N ASN A 233 58.92 18.34 -8.83
CA ASN A 233 58.68 16.92 -9.15
C ASN A 233 59.30 16.01 -8.03
N PRO A 234 59.45 14.67 -8.16
CA PRO A 234 58.49 13.57 -8.36
C PRO A 234 58.84 12.29 -7.53
N ASN A 235 58.17 11.16 -7.85
CA ASN A 235 58.45 9.73 -7.50
C ASN A 235 57.69 9.21 -6.26
N VAL A 236 56.99 8.06 -6.26
CA VAL A 236 57.14 6.78 -6.99
C VAL A 236 55.75 6.16 -7.26
N CYS A 237 55.64 5.44 -8.38
CA CYS A 237 54.48 4.67 -8.84
C CYS A 237 54.53 3.21 -8.34
N THR A 238 53.42 2.65 -7.84
CA THR A 238 53.13 1.20 -7.88
C THR A 238 51.62 0.91 -7.73
N SER A 239 51.07 0.27 -8.77
CA SER A 239 49.93 -0.69 -8.83
C SER A 239 48.54 -0.34 -8.26
N ALA A 240 47.62 -0.11 -9.21
CA ALA A 240 46.23 -0.60 -9.35
C ALA A 240 45.44 -1.13 -8.13
N GLN A 241 44.27 -0.52 -7.88
CA GLN A 241 42.94 -1.18 -7.93
C GLN A 241 41.80 -0.17 -7.75
N SER A 242 40.74 -0.35 -8.53
CA SER A 242 39.54 0.49 -8.63
C SER A 242 38.70 0.49 -7.35
N GLN A 243 38.31 1.67 -6.86
CA GLN A 243 37.26 1.83 -5.84
C GLN A 243 36.20 2.81 -6.34
N HIS A 244 34.98 2.30 -6.45
CA HIS A 244 33.74 3.08 -6.55
C HIS A 244 33.54 3.89 -5.25
N PRO A 245 33.16 5.17 -5.30
CA PRO A 245 32.83 5.91 -4.09
C PRO A 245 31.43 5.51 -3.59
N SER A 246 31.40 4.81 -2.45
CA SER A 246 30.21 4.66 -1.61
C SER A 246 29.85 6.04 -1.02
N GLY A 247 28.64 6.51 -1.30
CA GLY A 247 28.07 7.70 -0.67
C GLY A 247 27.53 7.37 0.72
N THR A 248 28.22 7.86 1.76
CA THR A 248 27.79 7.80 3.15
C THR A 248 26.61 8.76 3.38
N LEU A 249 25.42 8.22 3.69
CA LEU A 249 24.29 8.99 4.20
C LEU A 249 24.59 9.46 5.63
N HIS A 250 24.69 10.77 5.82
CA HIS A 250 24.92 11.39 7.12
C HIS A 250 23.73 11.20 8.07
N TYR A 251 24.06 10.89 9.32
CA TYR A 251 23.20 10.74 10.48
C TYR A 251 22.35 11.99 10.74
N LEU A 252 21.02 11.84 10.78
CA LEU A 252 20.07 12.92 11.11
C LEU A 252 20.01 13.17 12.63
N PRO A 253 19.93 14.43 13.09
CA PRO A 253 19.67 14.76 14.49
C PRO A 253 18.24 14.39 14.91
N SER A 254 18.07 14.22 16.22
CA SER A 254 16.82 13.87 16.90
C SER A 254 15.68 14.86 16.63
N HIS A 255 14.58 14.30 16.08
CA HIS A 255 13.21 14.82 15.94
C HIS A 255 12.99 16.10 15.09
N PRO A 256 12.71 15.96 13.77
CA PRO A 256 12.21 17.05 12.93
C PRO A 256 10.75 17.42 13.24
N GLU A 257 10.34 18.66 12.93
CA GLU A 257 8.95 19.09 13.06
C GLU A 257 7.99 18.23 12.20
N PRO A 258 6.70 18.07 12.59
CA PRO A 258 5.73 17.20 11.89
C PRO A 258 5.53 17.52 10.39
N GLN A 259 5.85 18.73 9.95
CA GLN A 259 5.65 19.19 8.57
C GLN A 259 6.85 18.89 7.66
N GLU A 260 8.08 19.02 8.17
CA GLU A 260 9.29 18.59 7.46
C GLU A 260 9.32 17.06 7.30
N SER A 261 8.75 16.34 8.27
CA SER A 261 8.59 14.88 8.17
C SER A 261 7.58 14.44 7.11
N LEU A 262 6.53 15.22 6.83
CA LEU A 262 5.57 14.91 5.74
C LEU A 262 6.24 15.06 4.37
N TYR A 263 6.90 16.19 4.09
CA TYR A 263 7.59 16.39 2.81
C TYR A 263 8.69 15.34 2.59
N ALA A 264 9.46 15.03 3.65
CA ALA A 264 10.47 13.97 3.61
C ALA A 264 9.84 12.61 3.28
N ARG A 265 8.69 12.27 3.89
CA ARG A 265 7.96 11.03 3.61
C ARG A 265 7.37 10.99 2.20
N LEU A 266 6.82 12.11 1.72
CA LEU A 266 6.35 12.22 0.32
C LEU A 266 7.51 11.98 -0.65
N THR A 267 8.66 12.57 -0.37
CA THR A 267 9.87 12.43 -1.20
C THR A 267 10.43 11.01 -1.14
N SER A 268 10.42 10.33 0.02
CA SER A 268 10.96 8.97 0.14
C SER A 268 10.23 7.96 -0.74
N TYR A 269 8.91 8.08 -0.87
CA TYR A 269 8.15 7.20 -1.76
C TYR A 269 8.43 7.46 -3.24
N ARG A 270 8.75 8.70 -3.64
CA ARG A 270 9.23 8.98 -5.02
C ARG A 270 10.48 8.18 -5.33
N SER A 271 11.43 8.11 -4.41
CA SER A 271 12.64 7.31 -4.57
C SER A 271 12.35 5.82 -4.68
N ILE A 272 11.41 5.29 -3.89
CA ILE A 272 11.02 3.86 -3.94
C ILE A 272 10.35 3.54 -5.29
N VAL A 273 9.43 4.38 -5.74
CA VAL A 273 8.67 4.14 -6.99
C VAL A 273 9.58 4.26 -8.21
N ALA A 274 10.59 5.12 -8.18
CA ALA A 274 11.60 5.21 -9.24
C ALA A 274 12.35 3.88 -9.48
N LEU A 275 12.51 3.04 -8.45
CA LEU A 275 13.13 1.71 -8.60
C LEU A 275 12.32 0.76 -9.49
N CYS A 276 11.03 1.03 -9.71
CA CYS A 276 10.22 0.26 -10.67
C CYS A 276 10.66 0.48 -12.13
N LEU A 277 11.51 1.48 -12.41
CA LEU A 277 12.12 1.70 -13.71
C LEU A 277 13.35 0.80 -13.96
N ASP A 278 13.91 0.14 -12.95
CA ASP A 278 15.09 -0.73 -13.12
C ASP A 278 14.80 -1.80 -14.20
N PRO A 279 15.50 -1.76 -15.36
CA PRO A 279 15.28 -2.71 -16.44
C PRO A 279 15.55 -4.16 -16.03
N GLU A 280 16.51 -4.40 -15.13
CA GLU A 280 16.80 -5.73 -14.62
C GLU A 280 15.67 -6.24 -13.73
N ALA A 281 15.14 -5.39 -12.85
CA ALA A 281 14.00 -5.73 -12.01
C ALA A 281 12.75 -6.02 -12.87
N GLN A 282 12.49 -5.22 -13.91
CA GLN A 282 11.38 -5.47 -14.82
C GLN A 282 11.56 -6.75 -15.64
N ALA A 283 12.78 -7.04 -16.10
CA ALA A 283 13.08 -8.28 -16.81
C ALA A 283 12.88 -9.50 -15.90
N MET A 284 13.31 -9.41 -14.64
CA MET A 284 13.06 -10.43 -13.62
C MET A 284 11.57 -10.60 -13.33
N ALA A 285 10.81 -9.52 -13.23
CA ALA A 285 9.36 -9.62 -13.06
C ALA A 285 8.71 -10.34 -14.27
N ARG A 286 9.07 -9.96 -15.50
CA ARG A 286 8.54 -10.61 -16.72
C ARG A 286 8.85 -12.11 -16.79
N SER A 287 10.02 -12.55 -16.34
CA SER A 287 10.37 -13.97 -16.36
C SER A 287 9.61 -14.80 -15.32
N LEU A 288 9.08 -14.15 -14.27
CA LEU A 288 8.32 -14.79 -13.21
C LEU A 288 6.80 -14.81 -13.47
N ILE A 289 6.28 -13.84 -14.22
CA ILE A 289 4.84 -13.72 -14.50
C ILE A 289 4.47 -14.70 -15.62
N PRO A 290 3.56 -15.66 -15.39
CA PRO A 290 3.13 -16.64 -16.39
C PRO A 290 2.15 -16.02 -17.41
N THR A 291 2.63 -15.02 -18.16
CA THR A 291 1.82 -14.12 -18.99
C THR A 291 0.88 -14.87 -19.94
N ASP A 292 1.38 -15.89 -20.65
CA ASP A 292 0.58 -16.67 -21.60
C ASP A 292 -0.57 -17.45 -20.92
N GLU A 293 -0.30 -17.99 -19.73
CA GLU A 293 -1.32 -18.70 -18.95
C GLU A 293 -2.40 -17.74 -18.45
N LEU A 294 -2.00 -16.58 -17.91
CA LEU A 294 -2.93 -15.56 -17.44
C LEU A 294 -3.80 -15.00 -18.57
N ILE A 295 -3.24 -14.83 -19.76
CA ILE A 295 -4.00 -14.42 -20.95
C ILE A 295 -5.01 -15.51 -21.32
N ARG A 296 -4.60 -16.79 -21.33
CA ARG A 296 -5.50 -17.90 -21.64
C ARG A 296 -6.64 -18.00 -20.63
N GLU A 297 -6.35 -17.88 -19.33
CA GLU A 297 -7.37 -17.85 -18.28
C GLU A 297 -8.33 -16.67 -18.44
N ALA A 298 -7.81 -15.48 -18.78
CA ALA A 298 -8.61 -14.29 -19.01
C ALA A 298 -9.51 -14.44 -20.25
N ALA A 299 -8.99 -15.03 -21.32
CA ALA A 299 -9.69 -15.31 -22.57
C ALA A 299 -10.85 -16.30 -22.34
N GLU A 300 -10.58 -17.40 -21.63
CA GLU A 300 -11.58 -18.41 -21.30
C GLU A 300 -12.71 -17.82 -20.45
N LYS A 301 -12.38 -17.06 -19.39
CA LYS A 301 -13.39 -16.40 -18.53
C LYS A 301 -14.20 -15.34 -19.27
N SER A 302 -13.61 -14.68 -20.25
CA SER A 302 -14.27 -13.63 -21.02
C SER A 302 -14.99 -14.17 -22.27
N GLY A 303 -14.81 -15.45 -22.60
CA GLY A 303 -15.36 -16.06 -23.81
C GLY A 303 -14.80 -15.46 -25.11
N CYS A 304 -13.55 -14.98 -25.11
CA CYS A 304 -12.91 -14.35 -26.27
C CYS A 304 -11.62 -15.08 -26.66
N ALA A 305 -11.02 -14.72 -27.80
CA ALA A 305 -9.70 -15.24 -28.17
C ALA A 305 -8.59 -14.59 -27.31
N PRO A 306 -7.44 -15.27 -27.07
CA PRO A 306 -6.29 -14.70 -26.35
C PRO A 306 -5.82 -13.33 -26.86
N LEU A 307 -5.95 -13.07 -28.15
CA LEU A 307 -5.59 -11.80 -28.80
C LEU A 307 -6.56 -10.65 -28.48
N GLU A 308 -7.78 -10.99 -28.07
CA GLU A 308 -8.89 -10.08 -27.82
C GLU A 308 -9.09 -9.82 -26.32
N VAL A 309 -8.21 -10.34 -25.47
CA VAL A 309 -8.28 -10.13 -24.03
C VAL A 309 -8.16 -8.65 -23.69
N ASP A 310 -9.20 -8.13 -23.07
CA ASP A 310 -9.24 -6.78 -22.54
C ASP A 310 -8.24 -6.62 -21.37
N PRO A 311 -7.51 -5.48 -21.29
CA PRO A 311 -6.52 -5.27 -20.23
C PRO A 311 -7.09 -5.36 -18.81
N ARG A 312 -8.38 -5.08 -18.59
CA ARG A 312 -9.03 -5.22 -17.27
C ARG A 312 -9.26 -6.70 -16.93
N ALA A 313 -9.62 -7.53 -17.91
CA ALA A 313 -9.73 -8.98 -17.72
C ALA A 313 -8.37 -9.61 -17.40
N PHE A 314 -7.30 -9.17 -18.08
CA PHE A 314 -5.92 -9.56 -17.75
C PHE A 314 -5.51 -9.11 -16.35
N LEU A 315 -5.81 -7.87 -15.95
CA LEU A 315 -5.54 -7.36 -14.60
C LEU A 315 -6.16 -8.24 -13.51
N HIS A 316 -7.40 -8.70 -13.68
CA HIS A 316 -8.03 -9.61 -12.73
C HIS A 316 -7.27 -10.92 -12.56
N GLN A 317 -6.77 -11.53 -13.65
CA GLN A 317 -5.98 -12.76 -13.53
C GLN A 317 -4.60 -12.49 -12.92
N LEU A 318 -3.98 -11.36 -13.27
CA LEU A 318 -2.70 -10.95 -12.69
C LEU A 318 -2.80 -10.75 -11.17
N LEU A 319 -3.84 -10.09 -10.66
CA LEU A 319 -4.04 -9.91 -9.22
C LEU A 319 -4.34 -11.23 -8.51
N ARG A 320 -5.13 -12.11 -9.13
CA ARG A 320 -5.40 -13.46 -8.62
C ARG A 320 -4.10 -14.26 -8.48
N TRP A 321 -3.29 -14.32 -9.53
CA TRP A 321 -1.99 -14.98 -9.52
C TRP A 321 -1.04 -14.37 -8.48
N PHE A 322 -0.96 -13.03 -8.43
CA PHE A 322 -0.08 -12.34 -7.50
C PHE A 322 -0.39 -12.73 -6.04
N LYS A 323 -1.68 -12.80 -5.71
CA LYS A 323 -2.17 -13.13 -4.37
C LYS A 323 -2.13 -14.61 -4.03
N ALA A 324 -2.55 -15.48 -4.96
CA ALA A 324 -2.73 -16.90 -4.69
C ALA A 324 -1.41 -17.67 -4.85
N ASP A 325 -0.64 -17.35 -5.89
CA ASP A 325 0.42 -18.23 -6.38
C ASP A 325 1.82 -17.62 -6.19
N PHE A 326 1.94 -16.28 -6.22
CA PHE A 326 3.25 -15.61 -6.25
C PHE A 326 3.72 -15.09 -4.90
N PHE A 327 2.95 -14.23 -4.23
CA PHE A 327 3.39 -13.45 -3.08
C PHE A 327 2.68 -13.89 -1.79
N ARG A 328 3.42 -14.06 -0.69
CA ARG A 328 2.90 -14.60 0.57
C ARG A 328 2.73 -13.53 1.65
N TRP A 329 1.68 -13.69 2.46
CA TRP A 329 1.41 -12.78 3.58
C TRP A 329 2.29 -13.12 4.79
N ALA A 330 3.02 -12.12 5.29
CA ALA A 330 3.79 -12.19 6.53
C ALA A 330 2.89 -11.94 7.75
N GLY A 331 2.09 -12.94 8.10
CA GLY A 331 1.17 -12.91 9.23
C GLY A 331 1.76 -13.52 10.50
N GLU A 332 2.00 -14.83 10.48
CA GLU A 332 2.50 -15.58 11.63
C GLU A 332 3.77 -16.34 11.24
N PHE A 333 4.79 -16.28 12.11
CA PHE A 333 6.04 -17.00 11.91
C PHE A 333 6.10 -18.23 12.80
N THR A 334 6.69 -19.31 12.30
CA THR A 334 6.93 -20.56 13.04
C THR A 334 8.43 -20.78 13.26
N CYS A 335 8.79 -21.27 14.43
CA CYS A 335 10.17 -21.56 14.79
C CYS A 335 10.69 -22.72 13.96
N GLU A 336 11.80 -22.52 13.24
CA GLU A 336 12.38 -23.53 12.35
C GLU A 336 12.86 -24.78 13.10
N THR A 337 13.20 -24.66 14.39
CA THR A 337 13.67 -25.78 15.21
C THR A 337 12.55 -26.67 15.74
N CYS A 338 11.39 -26.09 16.09
CA CYS A 338 10.33 -26.83 16.81
C CYS A 338 8.92 -26.66 16.23
N GLY A 339 8.77 -25.92 15.13
CA GLY A 339 7.49 -25.68 14.45
C GLY A 339 6.50 -24.79 15.21
N THR A 340 6.79 -24.39 16.45
CA THR A 340 5.84 -23.62 17.26
C THR A 340 5.78 -22.16 16.81
N LYS A 341 4.61 -21.52 16.97
CA LYS A 341 4.41 -20.10 16.66
C LYS A 341 5.42 -19.22 17.41
N MET A 342 6.05 -18.32 16.68
CA MET A 342 6.97 -17.33 17.21
C MET A 342 6.20 -16.08 17.64
N VAL A 343 6.72 -15.41 18.65
CA VAL A 343 6.18 -14.15 19.19
C VAL A 343 7.14 -13.01 18.88
N SER A 344 6.58 -11.84 18.57
CA SER A 344 7.39 -10.63 18.37
C SER A 344 8.16 -10.31 19.65
N CYS A 345 9.46 -10.06 19.52
CA CYS A 345 10.35 -9.78 20.65
C CYS A 345 11.14 -8.47 20.46
N GLY A 346 10.66 -7.56 19.61
CA GLY A 346 11.25 -6.25 19.37
C GLY A 346 11.77 -6.07 17.94
N SER A 347 12.68 -5.12 17.77
CA SER A 347 13.27 -4.76 16.48
C SER A 347 14.80 -4.73 16.54
N SER A 348 15.43 -4.70 15.37
CA SER A 348 16.89 -4.66 15.20
C SER A 348 17.26 -3.72 14.05
N ALA A 349 18.49 -3.22 14.08
CA ALA A 349 19.07 -2.55 12.91
C ALA A 349 19.22 -3.55 11.75
N PRO A 350 19.02 -3.11 10.50
CA PRO A 350 19.35 -3.89 9.32
C PRO A 350 20.82 -4.29 9.29
N THR A 351 21.10 -5.52 8.89
CA THR A 351 22.43 -5.99 8.50
C THR A 351 22.83 -5.37 7.16
N LYS A 352 24.11 -5.48 6.78
CA LYS A 352 24.60 -4.95 5.49
C LYS A 352 23.77 -5.46 4.29
N ALA A 353 23.50 -6.76 4.23
CA ALA A 353 22.68 -7.35 3.17
C ALA A 353 21.21 -6.89 3.23
N GLU A 354 20.66 -6.69 4.43
CA GLU A 354 19.29 -6.16 4.57
C GLU A 354 19.19 -4.68 4.15
N THR A 355 20.24 -3.89 4.40
CA THR A 355 20.35 -2.49 3.94
C THR A 355 20.47 -2.40 2.42
N GLU A 356 21.15 -3.35 1.77
CA GLU A 356 21.23 -3.42 0.30
C GLU A 356 19.84 -3.61 -0.34
N GLY A 357 18.95 -4.38 0.31
CA GLY A 357 17.52 -4.48 -0.07
C GLY A 357 16.64 -3.30 0.39
N LEU A 358 17.26 -2.20 0.84
CA LEU A 358 16.59 -1.00 1.35
C LEU A 358 15.63 -1.29 2.51
N ALA A 359 15.98 -2.20 3.42
CA ALA A 359 15.17 -2.46 4.61
C ALA A 359 15.22 -1.26 5.57
N GLY A 360 14.06 -0.65 5.83
CA GLY A 360 13.96 0.48 6.77
C GLY A 360 13.95 0.06 8.24
N SER A 361 13.51 -1.17 8.52
CA SER A 361 13.48 -1.75 9.86
C SER A 361 13.51 -3.28 9.80
N VAL A 362 13.92 -3.92 10.89
CA VAL A 362 13.88 -5.38 11.03
C VAL A 362 13.11 -5.75 12.28
N GLU A 363 12.06 -6.54 12.11
CA GLU A 363 11.28 -7.11 13.20
C GLU A 363 11.91 -8.43 13.67
N LEU A 364 12.02 -8.61 14.98
CA LEU A 364 12.57 -9.82 15.58
C LEU A 364 11.46 -10.67 16.18
N TYR A 365 11.57 -11.98 15.96
CA TYR A 365 10.66 -12.97 16.50
C TYR A 365 11.45 -14.04 17.27
N THR A 366 10.94 -14.44 18.43
CA THR A 366 11.51 -15.52 19.24
C THR A 366 10.51 -16.67 19.37
N CYS A 367 11.03 -17.87 19.59
CA CYS A 367 10.20 -19.04 19.86
C CYS A 367 9.46 -18.85 21.20
N SER A 368 8.16 -19.16 21.21
CA SER A 368 7.31 -19.08 22.41
C SER A 368 7.57 -20.18 23.43
N VAL A 369 8.16 -21.30 23.01
CA VAL A 369 8.41 -22.48 23.88
C VAL A 369 9.83 -22.49 24.44
N ASN A 370 10.81 -22.02 23.66
CA ASN A 370 12.20 -22.03 24.08
C ASN A 370 12.96 -20.84 23.48
N HIS A 371 13.27 -19.86 24.34
CA HIS A 371 13.99 -18.64 23.95
C HIS A 371 15.44 -18.87 23.52
N MET A 372 15.99 -20.07 23.71
CA MET A 372 17.30 -20.47 23.20
C MET A 372 17.28 -20.84 21.70
N HIS A 373 16.10 -21.07 21.11
CA HIS A 373 16.01 -21.33 19.67
C HIS A 373 16.38 -20.08 18.85
N PRO A 374 16.92 -20.27 17.63
CA PRO A 374 17.28 -19.15 16.76
C PRO A 374 16.13 -18.17 16.59
N ARG A 375 16.44 -16.88 16.75
CA ARG A 375 15.49 -15.80 16.47
C ARG A 375 15.32 -15.65 14.97
N ARG A 376 14.09 -15.37 14.54
CA ARG A 376 13.81 -15.02 13.16
C ARG A 376 13.90 -13.51 12.99
N ARG A 377 14.56 -13.09 11.92
CA ARG A 377 14.62 -11.69 11.45
C ARG A 377 13.65 -11.53 10.29
N PHE A 378 12.80 -10.51 10.34
CA PHE A 378 11.90 -10.14 9.26
C PHE A 378 12.19 -8.69 8.87
N ALA A 379 13.03 -8.53 7.84
CA ALA A 379 13.39 -7.22 7.29
C ALA A 379 12.26 -6.66 6.41
N ARG A 380 11.90 -5.40 6.64
CA ARG A 380 10.85 -4.67 5.90
C ARG A 380 11.48 -4.00 4.67
N PHE A 381 11.66 -4.78 3.61
CA PHE A 381 12.33 -4.37 2.37
C PHE A 381 11.50 -3.38 1.57
N ASN A 382 12.16 -2.40 0.95
CA ASN A 382 11.54 -1.43 0.04
C ASN A 382 12.06 -1.57 -1.40
N ASP A 383 13.12 -2.35 -1.64
CA ASP A 383 13.62 -2.64 -2.97
C ASP A 383 12.71 -3.65 -3.70
N PRO A 384 12.03 -3.28 -4.80
CA PRO A 384 11.15 -4.18 -5.55
C PRO A 384 11.85 -5.46 -6.04
N LYS A 385 13.14 -5.37 -6.41
CA LYS A 385 13.92 -6.50 -6.91
C LYS A 385 14.14 -7.56 -5.82
N THR A 386 14.48 -7.12 -4.61
CA THR A 386 14.55 -7.98 -3.41
C THR A 386 13.18 -8.60 -3.09
N LEU A 387 12.08 -7.87 -3.29
CA LEU A 387 10.74 -8.39 -3.05
C LEU A 387 10.33 -9.50 -4.02
N LEU A 388 10.75 -9.46 -5.30
CA LEU A 388 10.56 -10.56 -6.25
C LEU A 388 11.24 -11.86 -5.81
N GLN A 389 12.35 -11.76 -5.08
CA GLN A 389 13.11 -12.90 -4.57
C GLN A 389 12.50 -13.45 -3.28
N THR A 390 12.16 -12.58 -2.33
CA THR A 390 11.65 -12.98 -1.01
C THR A 390 10.20 -13.45 -1.06
N ARG A 391 9.37 -12.86 -1.93
CA ARG A 391 7.95 -13.18 -2.14
C ARG A 391 7.15 -13.28 -0.85
N LEU A 392 7.48 -12.41 0.10
CA LEU A 392 6.94 -12.44 1.45
C LEU A 392 6.90 -11.02 2.00
N GLY A 393 5.75 -10.62 2.54
CA GLY A 393 5.63 -9.31 3.19
C GLY A 393 4.21 -8.98 3.61
N ARG A 394 3.97 -7.72 3.98
CA ARG A 394 2.65 -7.18 4.30
C ARG A 394 2.19 -6.23 3.21
N CYS A 395 1.11 -5.47 3.45
CA CYS A 395 0.52 -4.57 2.45
C CYS A 395 1.55 -3.68 1.75
N GLY A 396 2.52 -3.12 2.50
CA GLY A 396 3.66 -2.36 1.98
C GLY A 396 4.42 -3.09 0.87
N GLU A 397 5.03 -4.23 1.22
CA GLU A 397 5.81 -5.05 0.30
C GLU A 397 4.97 -5.59 -0.86
N TRP A 398 3.71 -5.97 -0.59
CA TRP A 398 2.78 -6.44 -1.61
C TRP A 398 2.53 -5.38 -2.68
N ALA A 399 2.20 -4.14 -2.28
CA ALA A 399 1.88 -3.07 -3.22
C ALA A 399 3.13 -2.62 -4.01
N ILE A 400 4.31 -2.54 -3.37
CA ILE A 400 5.56 -2.18 -4.06
C ILE A 400 5.91 -3.23 -5.11
N CYS A 401 5.89 -4.52 -4.75
CA CYS A 401 6.20 -5.59 -5.68
C CYS A 401 5.16 -5.69 -6.82
N LEU A 402 3.87 -5.53 -6.50
CA LEU A 402 2.82 -5.48 -7.52
C LEU A 402 3.00 -4.29 -8.47
N THR A 403 3.39 -3.12 -7.97
CA THR A 403 3.67 -1.94 -8.82
C THR A 403 4.76 -2.24 -9.86
N LEU A 404 5.84 -2.94 -9.46
CA LEU A 404 6.85 -3.41 -10.41
C LEU A 404 6.26 -4.40 -11.43
N CYS A 405 5.46 -5.37 -11.00
CA CYS A 405 4.80 -6.31 -11.92
C CYS A 405 3.92 -5.58 -12.94
N LEU A 406 3.10 -4.62 -12.50
CA LEU A 406 2.24 -3.81 -13.37
C LEU A 406 3.05 -2.99 -14.37
N ALA A 407 4.18 -2.40 -13.95
CA ALA A 407 5.10 -1.68 -14.82
C ALA A 407 5.83 -2.60 -15.83
N ALA A 408 6.05 -3.87 -15.46
CA ALA A 408 6.87 -4.80 -16.23
C ALA A 408 6.11 -5.60 -17.29
N VAL A 409 4.81 -5.90 -17.09
CA VAL A 409 4.02 -6.75 -18.00
C VAL A 409 3.87 -6.17 -19.40
N ARG A 410 3.95 -7.04 -20.42
CA ARG A 410 3.90 -6.69 -21.85
C ARG A 410 2.94 -7.58 -22.62
N ARG A 411 2.34 -7.05 -23.71
CA ARG A 411 1.41 -7.77 -24.60
C ARG A 411 2.18 -8.62 -25.61
N PRO A 412 1.94 -9.93 -25.72
CA PRO A 412 2.76 -10.79 -26.58
C PRO A 412 2.45 -10.75 -28.08
N PHE A 413 1.20 -10.46 -28.51
CA PHE A 413 0.74 -10.97 -29.81
C PHE A 413 0.29 -9.98 -30.89
N THR A 414 0.29 -8.65 -30.70
CA THR A 414 -0.25 -7.77 -31.76
C THR A 414 0.51 -6.47 -32.05
N THR A 415 1.53 -6.06 -31.28
CA THR A 415 2.06 -4.68 -31.47
C THR A 415 3.54 -4.46 -31.14
N GLY A 416 4.39 -5.49 -31.15
CA GLY A 416 5.72 -5.36 -30.53
C GLY A 416 5.61 -5.32 -29.02
N ASP A 417 6.73 -5.33 -28.31
CA ASP A 417 6.88 -5.47 -26.86
C ASP A 417 6.25 -4.28 -26.06
N LYS A 418 4.93 -4.12 -26.15
CA LYS A 418 4.18 -2.97 -25.62
C LYS A 418 3.60 -3.26 -24.24
N PRO A 419 3.50 -2.25 -23.36
CA PRO A 419 2.92 -2.41 -22.03
C PRO A 419 1.43 -2.78 -22.07
N TRP A 420 1.01 -3.63 -21.13
CA TRP A 420 -0.42 -3.90 -20.90
C TRP A 420 -1.14 -2.65 -20.38
N PHE A 421 -0.48 -1.89 -19.52
CA PHE A 421 -1.00 -0.70 -18.86
C PHE A 421 -0.14 0.51 -19.25
N PRO A 422 -0.70 1.56 -19.89
CA PRO A 422 0.05 2.77 -20.25
C PRO A 422 0.64 3.54 -19.05
N GLY A 423 0.05 3.37 -17.87
CA GLY A 423 0.55 3.93 -16.63
C GLY A 423 0.08 3.14 -15.43
N CYS A 424 0.87 3.15 -14.37
CA CYS A 424 0.52 2.58 -13.08
C CYS A 424 1.01 3.50 -11.94
N ARG A 425 0.39 3.36 -10.77
CA ARG A 425 0.71 4.12 -9.57
C ARG A 425 0.81 3.21 -8.36
N LEU A 426 1.71 3.53 -7.45
CA LEU A 426 1.63 3.10 -6.05
C LEU A 426 0.77 4.12 -5.30
N VAL A 427 -0.25 3.66 -4.58
CA VAL A 427 -1.13 4.52 -3.78
C VAL A 427 -0.90 4.28 -2.30
N VAL A 428 -0.71 5.36 -1.55
CA VAL A 428 -0.39 5.34 -0.13
C VAL A 428 -1.44 6.13 0.65
N ASP A 429 -2.16 5.43 1.50
CA ASP A 429 -3.08 5.99 2.48
C ASP A 429 -2.35 6.23 3.80
N TRP A 430 -2.42 7.46 4.29
CA TRP A 430 -1.76 7.88 5.53
C TRP A 430 -2.31 7.22 6.79
N THR A 431 -3.44 6.53 6.67
CA THR A 431 -3.97 5.61 7.67
C THR A 431 -3.43 4.19 7.47
N ASP A 432 -2.15 4.03 7.10
CA ASP A 432 -1.43 2.75 7.12
C ASP A 432 -2.08 1.65 6.25
N HIS A 433 -2.32 1.99 4.98
CA HIS A 433 -2.64 1.02 3.92
C HIS A 433 -2.06 1.49 2.58
N VAL A 434 -1.84 0.55 1.67
CA VAL A 434 -1.29 0.84 0.34
C VAL A 434 -1.90 -0.08 -0.70
N TRP A 435 -2.02 0.40 -1.93
CA TRP A 435 -2.55 -0.33 -3.08
C TRP A 435 -1.99 0.25 -4.39
N CYS A 436 -2.57 -0.09 -5.54
CA CYS A 436 -2.13 0.39 -6.85
C CYS A 436 -3.28 1.05 -7.65
N GLU A 437 -2.95 1.89 -8.62
CA GLU A 437 -3.85 2.27 -9.70
C GLU A 437 -3.22 1.94 -11.06
N VAL A 438 -4.06 1.66 -12.06
CA VAL A 438 -3.64 1.49 -13.45
C VAL A 438 -4.47 2.36 -14.38
N TRP A 439 -3.85 2.85 -15.45
CA TRP A 439 -4.53 3.65 -16.47
C TRP A 439 -5.22 2.73 -17.47
N LEU A 440 -6.55 2.80 -17.56
CA LEU A 440 -7.39 1.95 -18.42
C LEU A 440 -8.49 2.75 -19.09
N GLU A 441 -9.12 2.17 -20.11
CA GLU A 441 -10.34 2.73 -20.70
C GLU A 441 -11.48 2.76 -19.66
N ASP A 442 -12.24 3.85 -19.68
CA ASP A 442 -13.38 4.10 -18.81
C ASP A 442 -14.58 3.28 -19.26
N LYS A 443 -15.09 2.40 -18.39
CA LYS A 443 -16.26 1.54 -18.65
C LYS A 443 -17.50 2.33 -19.07
N LEU A 444 -17.65 3.55 -18.57
CA LEU A 444 -18.85 4.37 -18.79
C LEU A 444 -18.71 5.30 -20.00
N ARG A 445 -17.48 5.54 -20.47
CA ARG A 445 -17.18 6.53 -21.51
C ARG A 445 -16.15 5.96 -22.48
N SER A 446 -16.64 5.19 -23.45
CA SER A 446 -15.79 4.63 -24.50
C SER A 446 -14.92 5.70 -25.17
N GLY A 447 -13.65 5.38 -25.41
CA GLY A 447 -12.64 6.28 -25.96
C GLY A 447 -12.00 7.23 -24.94
N LYS A 448 -12.44 7.22 -23.66
CA LYS A 448 -11.79 7.96 -22.56
C LYS A 448 -11.06 6.99 -21.64
N HIS A 449 -10.00 7.47 -21.01
CA HIS A 449 -9.22 6.71 -20.05
C HIS A 449 -9.26 7.36 -18.67
N CYS A 450 -9.08 6.55 -17.63
CA CYS A 450 -9.01 6.99 -16.25
C CYS A 450 -8.09 6.09 -15.41
N TRP A 451 -7.70 6.60 -14.25
CA TRP A 451 -7.05 5.78 -13.21
C TRP A 451 -8.07 4.87 -12.55
N VAL A 452 -7.79 3.57 -12.60
CA VAL A 452 -8.61 2.51 -12.04
C VAL A 452 -7.90 1.93 -10.82
N HIS A 453 -8.62 1.92 -9.70
CA HIS A 453 -8.17 1.30 -8.45
C HIS A 453 -7.92 -0.20 -8.63
N CYS A 454 -6.82 -0.71 -8.10
CA CYS A 454 -6.55 -2.14 -7.94
C CYS A 454 -5.84 -2.42 -6.61
N ASP A 455 -6.50 -3.21 -5.76
CA ASP A 455 -5.94 -3.64 -4.48
C ASP A 455 -5.20 -4.98 -4.65
N PRO A 456 -3.99 -5.16 -4.08
CA PRO A 456 -3.29 -6.44 -4.09
C PRO A 456 -4.12 -7.61 -3.52
N GLY A 457 -5.15 -7.32 -2.72
CA GLY A 457 -6.13 -8.26 -2.23
C GLY A 457 -7.09 -8.83 -3.29
N GLY A 458 -7.08 -8.32 -4.52
CA GLY A 458 -7.82 -8.83 -5.68
C GLY A 458 -8.97 -7.94 -6.18
N GLU A 459 -9.29 -6.86 -5.47
CA GLU A 459 -10.39 -5.96 -5.81
C GLU A 459 -9.97 -4.96 -6.90
N VAL A 460 -10.82 -4.76 -7.91
CA VAL A 460 -10.59 -3.84 -9.04
C VAL A 460 -11.75 -2.88 -9.17
N ASP A 461 -11.46 -1.60 -9.38
CA ASP A 461 -12.45 -0.55 -9.67
C ASP A 461 -13.48 -0.33 -8.53
N GLN A 462 -13.06 -0.55 -7.28
CA GLN A 462 -13.85 -0.34 -6.07
C GLN A 462 -13.19 0.67 -5.12
N PRO A 463 -13.04 1.95 -5.51
CA PRO A 463 -12.34 2.92 -4.68
C PRO A 463 -13.03 3.22 -3.34
N LEU A 464 -14.35 3.01 -3.22
CA LEU A 464 -15.06 3.15 -1.95
C LEU A 464 -14.95 1.91 -1.04
N LEU A 465 -14.16 0.90 -1.40
CA LEU A 465 -13.87 -0.28 -0.55
C LEU A 465 -13.41 0.12 0.85
N TYR A 466 -12.53 1.12 0.94
CA TYR A 466 -11.91 1.47 2.21
C TYR A 466 -12.86 2.25 3.13
N GLU A 467 -13.49 3.31 2.63
CA GLU A 467 -14.39 4.12 3.43
C GLU A 467 -15.76 3.45 3.64
N CYS A 468 -16.38 2.92 2.58
CA CYS A 468 -17.73 2.34 2.67
C CYS A 468 -17.73 0.85 3.02
N GLY A 469 -16.72 0.10 2.57
CA GLY A 469 -16.61 -1.32 2.92
C GLY A 469 -15.99 -1.49 4.30
N TRP A 470 -14.75 -1.04 4.46
CA TRP A 470 -14.03 -1.23 5.72
C TRP A 470 -14.46 -0.21 6.77
N GLY A 471 -14.99 0.96 6.43
CA GLY A 471 -15.27 1.99 7.44
C GLY A 471 -14.04 2.80 7.83
N LYS A 472 -12.97 2.78 7.02
CA LYS A 472 -11.74 3.54 7.28
C LYS A 472 -12.07 5.03 7.37
N LYS A 473 -11.58 5.66 8.45
CA LYS A 473 -11.59 7.12 8.61
C LYS A 473 -10.39 7.73 7.88
N LEU A 474 -10.45 7.74 6.55
CA LEU A 474 -9.37 8.25 5.68
C LEU A 474 -9.01 9.72 6.00
N THR A 475 -7.76 10.09 5.71
CA THR A 475 -7.24 11.46 5.88
C THR A 475 -6.62 11.98 4.58
N TYR A 476 -5.45 11.45 4.22
CA TYR A 476 -4.71 11.77 2.99
C TYR A 476 -4.38 10.47 2.25
N VAL A 477 -4.60 10.47 0.94
CA VAL A 477 -4.24 9.39 0.03
C VAL A 477 -3.46 9.99 -1.13
N PHE A 478 -2.22 9.52 -1.29
CA PHE A 478 -1.29 10.01 -2.32
C PHE A 478 -0.97 8.89 -3.31
N ALA A 479 -1.06 9.19 -4.60
CA ALA A 479 -0.68 8.28 -5.66
C ALA A 479 0.64 8.74 -6.29
N TYR A 480 1.56 7.80 -6.45
CA TYR A 480 2.89 7.99 -7.00
C TYR A 480 2.96 7.35 -8.38
N THR A 481 3.05 8.17 -9.42
CA THR A 481 2.99 7.72 -10.81
C THR A 481 4.33 7.16 -11.23
N VAL A 482 4.37 5.88 -11.64
CA VAL A 482 5.57 5.29 -12.23
C VAL A 482 5.90 6.06 -13.51
N PRO A 483 7.14 6.55 -13.67
CA PRO A 483 7.48 7.38 -14.83
C PRO A 483 7.40 6.60 -16.14
N PRO A 484 7.30 7.29 -17.28
CA PRO A 484 7.36 6.64 -18.59
C PRO A 484 8.65 5.81 -18.75
N PRO A 485 8.62 4.67 -19.46
CA PRO A 485 9.80 3.81 -19.67
C PRO A 485 10.98 4.49 -20.35
N SER A 486 10.76 5.64 -20.99
CA SER A 486 11.79 6.44 -21.65
C SER A 486 12.70 7.18 -20.66
N ILE A 487 12.31 7.30 -19.38
CA ILE A 487 13.16 7.87 -18.34
C ILE A 487 14.26 6.87 -17.95
N GLU A 488 15.52 7.30 -18.03
CA GLU A 488 16.67 6.48 -17.60
C GLU A 488 16.66 6.29 -16.08
N TRP A 489 16.64 5.04 -15.63
CA TRP A 489 16.47 4.68 -14.21
C TRP A 489 17.66 5.13 -13.34
N ASP A 490 18.87 5.07 -13.88
CA ASP A 490 20.14 5.36 -13.20
C ASP A 490 20.53 6.83 -13.28
N SER A 491 19.72 7.66 -13.95
CA SER A 491 19.94 9.10 -14.02
C SER A 491 19.85 9.74 -12.63
N PRO A 492 20.83 10.59 -12.24
CA PRO A 492 20.74 11.34 -11.00
C PRO A 492 19.46 12.20 -10.97
N GLY A 493 18.53 11.84 -10.09
CA GLY A 493 17.25 12.53 -10.02
C GLY A 493 16.09 11.85 -10.75
N ALA A 494 16.19 10.58 -11.18
CA ALA A 494 15.06 9.82 -11.74
C ALA A 494 13.79 9.87 -10.87
N TYR A 495 13.93 9.97 -9.54
CA TYR A 495 12.82 10.18 -8.60
C TYR A 495 12.02 11.47 -8.85
N ARG A 496 12.63 12.48 -9.49
CA ARG A 496 11.95 13.74 -9.86
C ARG A 496 10.93 13.52 -10.98
N ALA A 497 11.11 12.48 -11.80
CA ALA A 497 10.14 12.07 -12.80
C ALA A 497 8.93 11.32 -12.21
N VAL A 498 8.98 10.95 -10.92
CA VAL A 498 7.84 10.37 -10.20
C VAL A 498 6.92 11.49 -9.75
N ASP A 499 5.75 11.56 -10.39
CA ASP A 499 4.70 12.49 -10.02
C ASP A 499 3.97 12.03 -8.74
N VAL A 500 3.44 12.99 -7.98
CA VAL A 500 2.64 12.74 -6.78
C VAL A 500 1.30 13.44 -6.93
N GLN A 501 0.23 12.66 -7.06
CA GLN A 501 -1.14 13.16 -7.11
C GLN A 501 -1.85 12.89 -5.80
N GLU A 502 -2.51 13.89 -5.26
CA GLU A 502 -3.43 13.70 -4.14
C GLU A 502 -4.75 13.16 -4.68
N VAL A 503 -5.12 11.95 -4.26
CA VAL A 503 -6.24 11.17 -4.82
C VAL A 503 -7.31 10.87 -3.78
N THR A 504 -7.25 11.46 -2.59
CA THR A 504 -8.19 11.21 -1.48
C THR A 504 -9.63 11.24 -1.93
N TRP A 505 -10.00 12.23 -2.73
CA TRP A 505 -11.36 12.48 -3.21
C TRP A 505 -11.94 11.34 -4.07
N ARG A 506 -11.10 10.48 -4.66
CA ARG A 506 -11.54 9.25 -5.32
C ARG A 506 -12.05 8.21 -4.33
N TYR A 507 -11.50 8.19 -3.13
CA TYR A 507 -11.68 7.15 -2.11
C TYR A 507 -12.64 7.55 -0.98
N THR A 508 -13.27 8.72 -1.06
CA THR A 508 -14.25 9.20 -0.08
C THR A 508 -15.52 9.70 -0.75
N LYS A 509 -16.68 9.41 -0.16
CA LYS A 509 -17.97 10.02 -0.53
C LYS A 509 -18.31 11.25 0.32
N ASP A 510 -17.62 11.45 1.44
CA ASP A 510 -17.90 12.50 2.42
C ASP A 510 -16.75 13.51 2.53
N PHE A 511 -16.76 14.46 1.61
CA PHE A 511 -15.74 15.50 1.52
C PHE A 511 -15.70 16.42 2.74
N VAL A 512 -16.84 16.60 3.41
CA VAL A 512 -16.94 17.45 4.60
C VAL A 512 -16.24 16.77 5.76
N GLN A 513 -16.57 15.49 5.99
CA GLN A 513 -16.03 14.74 7.11
C GLN A 513 -14.52 14.51 6.96
N ILE A 514 -14.02 14.26 5.74
CA ILE A 514 -12.57 14.13 5.53
C ILE A 514 -11.84 15.46 5.77
N GLY A 515 -12.42 16.60 5.36
CA GLY A 515 -11.86 17.93 5.60
C GLY A 515 -11.57 18.18 7.08
N THR A 516 -12.42 17.69 7.98
CA THR A 516 -12.21 17.83 9.44
C THR A 516 -11.03 17.01 9.99
N ARG A 517 -10.63 15.92 9.31
CA ARG A 517 -9.51 15.05 9.73
C ARG A 517 -8.18 15.43 9.10
N ARG A 518 -8.19 16.31 8.09
CA ARG A 518 -6.99 16.75 7.37
C ARG A 518 -6.29 17.89 8.10
N THR A 519 -5.68 17.56 9.23
CA THR A 519 -5.04 18.54 10.12
C THR A 519 -3.51 18.53 10.08
N LEU A 520 -2.91 17.64 9.29
CA LEU A 520 -1.45 17.42 9.28
C LEU A 520 -0.70 18.55 8.56
N ILE A 521 -1.29 19.09 7.50
CA ILE A 521 -0.75 20.17 6.67
C ILE A 521 -1.91 21.04 6.16
N SER A 522 -1.68 22.34 5.99
CA SER A 522 -2.67 23.20 5.34
C SER A 522 -2.81 22.86 3.86
N GLU A 523 -4.03 22.87 3.34
CA GLU A 523 -4.29 22.55 1.92
C GLU A 523 -3.44 23.41 0.98
N ALA A 524 -3.28 24.72 1.26
CA ALA A 524 -2.43 25.60 0.46
C ALA A 524 -0.96 25.15 0.37
N ARG A 525 -0.38 24.63 1.46
CA ARG A 525 1.01 24.13 1.45
C ARG A 525 1.11 22.76 0.80
N LEU A 526 0.10 21.91 1.01
CA LEU A 526 0.02 20.64 0.31
C LEU A 526 -0.06 20.87 -1.21
N THR A 527 -0.89 21.82 -1.65
CA THR A 527 -0.97 22.24 -3.06
C THR A 527 0.38 22.72 -3.58
N ASP A 528 1.12 23.54 -2.84
CA ASP A 528 2.47 23.97 -3.23
C ASP A 528 3.43 22.80 -3.42
N TYR A 529 3.44 21.81 -2.51
CA TYR A 529 4.25 20.60 -2.67
C TYR A 529 3.87 19.79 -3.92
N LEU A 530 2.57 19.58 -4.13
CA LEU A 530 2.07 18.83 -5.28
C LEU A 530 2.37 19.56 -6.59
N LEU A 531 2.19 20.88 -6.66
CA LEU A 531 2.52 21.68 -7.84
C LEU A 531 4.01 21.59 -8.20
N ARG A 532 4.90 21.59 -7.20
CA ARG A 532 6.33 21.36 -7.43
C ARG A 532 6.59 19.95 -7.98
N PHE A 533 5.99 18.92 -7.39
CA PHE A 533 6.15 17.54 -7.87
C PHE A 533 5.61 17.36 -9.29
N HIS A 534 4.43 17.90 -9.60
CA HIS A 534 3.86 17.92 -10.95
C HIS A 534 4.78 18.65 -11.94
N GLY A 535 5.30 19.83 -11.57
CA GLY A 535 6.20 20.61 -12.42
C GLY A 535 7.49 19.85 -12.73
N GLU A 536 8.14 19.28 -11.72
CA GLU A 536 9.34 18.46 -11.91
C GLU A 536 9.08 17.25 -12.82
N ALA A 537 8.01 16.50 -12.55
CA ALA A 537 7.71 15.28 -13.29
C ALA A 537 7.35 15.57 -14.74
N THR A 538 6.47 16.54 -14.98
CA THR A 538 6.02 16.91 -16.33
C THR A 538 7.13 17.53 -17.17
N GLN A 539 8.03 18.31 -16.56
CA GLN A 539 9.24 18.79 -17.22
C GLN A 539 10.09 17.61 -17.73
N MET A 540 10.40 16.65 -16.86
CA MET A 540 11.20 15.48 -17.25
C MET A 540 10.51 14.61 -18.30
N TRP A 541 9.19 14.44 -18.20
CA TRP A 541 8.43 13.69 -19.21
C TRP A 541 8.45 14.39 -20.58
N HIS A 542 8.40 15.73 -20.60
CA HIS A 542 8.44 16.53 -21.83
C HIS A 542 9.82 16.50 -22.50
N GLU A 543 10.88 16.65 -21.72
CA GLU A 543 12.28 16.64 -22.18
C GLU A 543 12.63 15.35 -22.94
N VAL A 544 12.03 14.22 -22.55
CA VAL A 544 12.33 12.90 -23.11
C VAL A 544 11.52 12.58 -24.38
N ARG A 545 10.71 13.52 -24.90
CA ARG A 545 9.77 13.33 -26.02
C ARG A 545 8.87 12.10 -25.78
N ILE A 546 7.67 12.30 -25.25
CA ILE A 546 6.57 11.31 -25.18
C ILE A 546 6.06 10.95 -26.60
N ALA A 547 6.94 10.72 -27.55
CA ALA A 547 6.68 10.69 -28.98
C ALA A 547 6.86 9.29 -29.60
N THR A 548 7.16 8.24 -28.84
CA THR A 548 7.52 6.93 -29.43
C THR A 548 6.75 5.70 -28.95
N ASP A 549 5.73 5.81 -28.08
CA ASP A 549 4.97 4.61 -27.65
C ASP A 549 3.43 4.73 -27.87
N SER A 550 3.05 5.27 -29.03
CA SER A 550 1.66 5.51 -29.43
C SER A 550 0.85 4.22 -29.60
N MET A 551 0.25 3.70 -28.51
CA MET A 551 -1.04 3.00 -28.54
C MET A 551 -2.22 3.96 -28.37
N LEU A 552 -1.97 5.09 -27.72
CA LEU A 552 -2.94 6.11 -27.36
C LEU A 552 -2.53 7.44 -27.97
N GLY A 553 -3.50 8.24 -28.42
CA GLY A 553 -3.20 9.61 -28.89
C GLY A 553 -2.59 10.45 -27.76
N ILE A 554 -1.88 11.53 -28.11
CA ILE A 554 -1.22 12.44 -27.14
C ILE A 554 -2.16 12.82 -25.97
N ASN A 555 -3.45 13.03 -26.26
CA ASN A 555 -4.46 13.44 -25.28
C ASN A 555 -5.03 12.30 -24.40
N GLN A 556 -4.64 11.05 -24.64
CA GLN A 556 -5.14 9.87 -23.91
C GLN A 556 -4.09 9.26 -22.96
N HIS A 557 -2.89 9.86 -22.92
CA HIS A 557 -1.79 9.36 -22.10
C HIS A 557 -1.83 9.90 -20.66
N PRO A 558 -1.50 9.07 -19.64
CA PRO A 558 -1.53 9.50 -18.23
C PRO A 558 -0.50 10.59 -17.90
N PHE A 559 0.56 10.74 -18.69
CA PHE A 559 1.68 11.68 -18.45
C PHE A 559 1.46 13.06 -19.09
N THR A 560 0.23 13.58 -19.07
CA THR A 560 -0.10 14.90 -19.63
C THR A 560 -0.81 15.76 -18.60
N LEU A 561 -0.50 17.07 -18.62
CA LEU A 561 -1.21 18.05 -17.79
C LEU A 561 -2.72 18.04 -18.03
N VAL A 562 -3.15 17.73 -19.27
CA VAL A 562 -4.57 17.61 -19.62
C VAL A 562 -5.25 16.49 -18.82
N ASN A 563 -4.65 15.29 -18.77
CA ASN A 563 -5.25 14.18 -18.03
C ASN A 563 -5.14 14.33 -16.51
N ILE A 564 -4.09 14.99 -16.01
CA ILE A 564 -4.00 15.43 -14.60
C ILE A 564 -5.15 16.39 -14.27
N ALA A 565 -5.40 17.40 -15.12
CA ALA A 565 -6.49 18.36 -14.92
C ALA A 565 -7.88 17.69 -15.01
N ILE A 566 -8.06 16.72 -15.91
CA ILE A 566 -9.31 15.92 -16.00
C ILE A 566 -9.53 15.11 -14.72
N GLU A 567 -8.47 14.51 -14.17
CA GLU A 567 -8.52 13.81 -12.89
C GLU A 567 -8.91 14.76 -11.75
N LEU A 568 -8.25 15.92 -11.63
CA LEU A 568 -8.60 16.94 -10.63
C LEU A 568 -10.04 17.42 -10.77
N ALA A 569 -10.53 17.62 -11.99
CA ALA A 569 -11.93 17.97 -12.24
C ALA A 569 -12.90 16.87 -11.78
N SER A 570 -12.50 15.60 -11.91
CA SER A 570 -13.32 14.47 -11.42
C SER A 570 -13.49 14.48 -9.90
N PHE A 571 -12.53 15.05 -9.17
CA PHE A 571 -12.57 15.18 -7.71
C PHE A 571 -13.50 16.29 -7.21
N LEU A 572 -14.08 17.12 -8.10
CA LEU A 572 -15.09 18.11 -7.72
C LEU A 572 -16.43 17.46 -7.39
N THR A 573 -16.63 16.21 -7.79
CA THR A 573 -17.85 15.46 -7.54
C THR A 573 -17.52 14.19 -6.76
N PRO A 574 -18.18 13.94 -5.61
CA PRO A 574 -17.99 12.70 -4.88
C PRO A 574 -18.31 11.48 -5.75
N PRO A 575 -17.56 10.37 -5.61
CA PRO A 575 -17.86 9.11 -6.27
C PRO A 575 -19.25 8.60 -5.89
N ARG A 576 -19.91 7.93 -6.84
CA ARG A 576 -21.23 7.34 -6.60
C ARG A 576 -21.09 6.23 -5.55
N THR A 577 -21.91 6.30 -4.51
CA THR A 577 -21.96 5.24 -3.51
C THR A 577 -22.47 3.96 -4.16
N PRO A 578 -21.79 2.81 -3.98
CA PRO A 578 -22.26 1.54 -4.50
C PRO A 578 -23.65 1.21 -3.98
N THR A 579 -24.50 0.67 -4.85
CA THR A 579 -25.83 0.17 -4.48
C THR A 579 -25.75 -1.11 -3.64
N GLU A 580 -24.71 -1.91 -3.86
CA GLU A 580 -24.42 -3.13 -3.11
C GLU A 580 -23.52 -2.83 -1.91
N ARG A 581 -23.74 -3.55 -0.80
CA ARG A 581 -22.94 -3.40 0.43
C ARG A 581 -21.53 -3.91 0.17
N LEU A 582 -20.53 -3.06 0.38
CA LEU A 582 -19.13 -3.43 0.27
C LEU A 582 -18.66 -4.18 1.52
N PRO A 583 -17.75 -5.17 1.40
CA PRO A 583 -17.32 -5.99 2.52
C PRO A 583 -16.37 -5.22 3.47
N GLY A 584 -16.38 -5.62 4.73
CA GLY A 584 -15.38 -5.21 5.73
C GLY A 584 -13.97 -5.71 5.46
N ARG A 585 -13.00 -5.22 6.23
CA ARG A 585 -11.61 -5.67 6.08
C ARG A 585 -11.50 -7.13 6.53
N LYS A 586 -11.03 -8.01 5.63
CA LYS A 586 -10.85 -9.45 5.93
C LYS A 586 -9.44 -9.82 6.39
N THR A 587 -8.44 -8.96 6.14
CA THR A 587 -7.02 -9.25 6.36
C THR A 587 -6.43 -8.50 7.55
N GLY A 588 -5.55 -9.15 8.30
CA GLY A 588 -4.93 -8.64 9.54
C GLY A 588 -5.59 -9.18 10.82
N PRO A 589 -4.91 -9.09 11.98
CA PRO A 589 -5.45 -9.57 13.26
C PRO A 589 -6.81 -8.93 13.56
N LEU A 590 -7.75 -9.69 14.12
CA LEU A 590 -9.11 -9.20 14.42
C LEU A 590 -9.09 -7.99 15.35
N GLU A 591 -8.28 -8.04 16.41
CA GLU A 591 -8.10 -6.94 17.37
C GLU A 591 -7.60 -5.66 16.70
N TRP A 592 -6.68 -5.79 15.73
CA TRP A 592 -6.14 -4.66 14.97
C TRP A 592 -7.21 -4.05 14.05
N ARG A 593 -8.04 -4.88 13.41
CA ARG A 593 -9.16 -4.41 12.56
C ARG A 593 -10.24 -3.72 13.40
N ARG A 594 -10.60 -4.30 14.54
CA ARG A 594 -11.57 -3.76 15.51
C ARG A 594 -11.11 -2.41 16.07
N ALA A 595 -9.85 -2.32 16.54
CA ALA A 595 -9.30 -1.08 17.10
C ALA A 595 -9.34 0.11 16.11
N ARG A 596 -9.45 -0.18 14.82
CA ARG A 596 -9.48 0.81 13.75
C ARG A 596 -10.90 1.06 13.20
N GLY A 597 -11.91 0.35 13.72
CA GLY A 597 -13.27 0.39 13.20
C GLY A 597 -13.36 -0.09 11.76
N GLU A 598 -12.47 -1.01 11.35
CA GLU A 598 -12.37 -1.49 9.97
C GLU A 598 -13.23 -2.74 9.69
N LEU A 599 -14.13 -3.02 10.62
CA LEU A 599 -15.10 -4.09 10.60
C LEU A 599 -16.26 -3.63 9.70
N GLY A 600 -16.58 -4.43 8.69
CA GLY A 600 -17.64 -4.07 7.74
C GLY A 600 -18.99 -4.04 8.43
N ALA A 601 -20.01 -3.55 7.76
CA ALA A 601 -21.31 -3.47 8.42
C ALA A 601 -22.00 -4.87 8.58
N ASP A 602 -21.48 -5.92 7.92
CA ASP A 602 -21.76 -7.34 8.26
C ASP A 602 -21.04 -7.80 9.54
N ASP A 603 -19.95 -7.12 9.94
CA ASP A 603 -19.27 -7.28 11.22
C ASP A 603 -19.83 -6.32 12.30
N GLN A 604 -20.59 -5.27 11.95
CA GLN A 604 -21.25 -4.38 12.93
C GLN A 604 -22.48 -5.03 13.57
N ASP A 605 -23.08 -6.03 12.92
CA ASP A 605 -24.00 -6.94 13.59
C ASP A 605 -23.27 -7.82 14.63
N LEU A 606 -21.92 -7.93 14.57
CA LEU A 606 -21.06 -8.46 15.65
C LEU A 606 -20.75 -7.40 16.74
N GLU A 607 -20.85 -6.09 16.46
CA GLU A 607 -20.66 -5.03 17.48
C GLU A 607 -21.80 -5.02 18.51
N GLN A 608 -23.01 -5.43 18.13
CA GLN A 608 -24.12 -5.65 19.08
C GLN A 608 -24.04 -6.99 19.81
N GLN A 609 -23.09 -7.86 19.41
CA GLN A 609 -22.72 -9.08 20.13
C GLN A 609 -21.47 -8.91 20.99
N GLU A 610 -20.78 -7.75 20.94
CA GLU A 610 -19.51 -7.53 21.64
C GLU A 610 -19.64 -7.04 23.10
N ASP A 611 -20.82 -6.61 23.55
CA ASP A 611 -21.11 -6.51 24.99
C ASP A 611 -21.25 -7.91 25.65
N ALA A 612 -21.12 -8.98 24.87
CA ALA A 612 -21.03 -10.36 25.34
C ALA A 612 -20.00 -11.19 24.53
N GLN A 613 -18.74 -10.74 24.42
CA GLN A 613 -17.65 -11.70 24.13
C GLN A 613 -17.40 -12.61 25.34
N ASP A 614 -18.26 -13.62 25.47
CA ASP A 614 -17.81 -14.95 25.88
C ASP A 614 -16.98 -15.58 24.74
N GLU A 615 -15.86 -16.18 25.15
CA GLU A 615 -14.84 -16.87 24.37
C GLU A 615 -15.39 -17.80 23.26
N LYS A 616 -14.89 -17.66 22.01
CA LYS A 616 -14.93 -18.79 21.06
C LYS A 616 -14.19 -19.97 21.71
N PRO A 617 -14.72 -21.21 21.66
CA PRO A 617 -14.15 -22.31 22.42
C PRO A 617 -12.71 -22.60 21.99
N ALA A 618 -11.79 -22.58 22.95
CA ALA A 618 -10.37 -22.83 22.69
C ALA A 618 -10.14 -24.20 22.05
N TRP A 619 -9.18 -24.27 21.13
CA TRP A 619 -8.70 -25.54 20.58
C TRP A 619 -8.05 -26.38 21.69
N ARG A 620 -8.39 -27.67 21.72
CA ARG A 620 -7.84 -28.68 22.62
C ARG A 620 -7.17 -29.78 21.79
N GLY A 621 -6.22 -30.49 22.38
CA GLY A 621 -5.44 -31.56 21.74
C GLY A 621 -3.93 -31.24 21.66
N HIS A 622 -3.15 -32.16 21.09
CA HIS A 622 -1.69 -32.09 21.06
C HIS A 622 -1.10 -31.86 19.66
N ASN A 623 -1.90 -31.44 18.68
CA ASN A 623 -1.52 -31.36 17.26
C ASN A 623 -0.88 -32.67 16.77
N LEU A 624 -1.47 -33.80 17.18
CA LEU A 624 -0.97 -35.13 16.87
C LEU A 624 -1.06 -35.41 15.35
N ILE A 625 0.06 -35.78 14.72
CA ILE A 625 0.10 -36.20 13.32
C ILE A 625 0.30 -37.72 13.27
N LEU A 626 -0.64 -38.43 12.66
CA LEU A 626 -0.58 -39.87 12.45
C LEU A 626 0.46 -40.18 11.36
N LYS A 627 1.37 -41.11 11.65
CA LYS A 627 2.36 -41.62 10.70
C LYS A 627 2.23 -43.13 10.58
N PRO A 628 2.26 -43.73 9.38
CA PRO A 628 2.21 -45.18 9.25
C PRO A 628 3.36 -45.87 10.00
N THR A 629 3.07 -47.03 10.56
CA THR A 629 4.08 -47.91 11.16
C THR A 629 4.85 -48.66 10.09
N GLU A 630 6.02 -49.22 10.43
CA GLU A 630 6.79 -50.07 9.50
C GLU A 630 5.99 -51.29 9.00
N GLU A 631 5.06 -51.80 9.81
CA GLU A 631 4.14 -52.86 9.41
C GLU A 631 3.13 -52.36 8.36
N GLU A 632 2.51 -51.20 8.58
CA GLU A 632 1.57 -50.57 7.63
C GLU A 632 2.25 -50.23 6.30
N PHE A 633 3.51 -49.78 6.32
CA PHE A 633 4.32 -49.61 5.10
C PHE A 633 4.56 -50.94 4.38
N ARG A 634 4.88 -52.02 5.11
CA ARG A 634 5.10 -53.34 4.51
C ARG A 634 3.83 -53.96 3.95
N GLN A 635 2.70 -53.73 4.60
CA GLN A 635 1.38 -54.20 4.16
C GLN A 635 0.77 -53.33 3.06
N GLY A 636 1.34 -52.13 2.79
CA GLY A 636 0.85 -51.19 1.78
C GLY A 636 -0.48 -50.53 2.16
N MET A 637 -0.82 -50.47 3.45
CA MET A 637 -2.12 -49.98 3.91
C MET A 637 -2.03 -49.38 5.30
N PHE A 638 -2.49 -48.14 5.44
CA PHE A 638 -2.87 -47.54 6.71
C PHE A 638 -4.36 -47.76 6.92
N TYR A 639 -4.75 -48.33 8.07
CA TYR A 639 -6.16 -48.58 8.37
C TYR A 639 -6.45 -48.22 9.82
N LEU A 640 -7.19 -47.13 10.00
CA LEU A 640 -7.72 -46.65 11.26
C LEU A 640 -9.22 -46.91 11.33
N ARG A 641 -9.71 -47.42 12.46
CA ARG A 641 -11.16 -47.47 12.74
C ARG A 641 -11.46 -47.01 14.16
N TYR A 642 -12.59 -46.33 14.35
CA TYR A 642 -13.10 -45.87 15.64
C TYR A 642 -14.51 -46.41 15.91
N ASN A 643 -14.73 -46.87 17.14
CA ASN A 643 -16.02 -47.38 17.61
C ASN A 643 -16.55 -46.49 18.73
N SER A 644 -17.66 -45.80 18.50
CA SER A 644 -18.26 -44.89 19.48
C SER A 644 -18.76 -45.60 20.75
N ALA A 645 -19.29 -46.81 20.64
CA ALA A 645 -19.87 -47.58 21.77
C ALA A 645 -18.79 -47.99 22.76
N MET A 646 -17.71 -48.59 22.26
CA MET A 646 -16.57 -48.98 23.08
C MET A 646 -15.65 -47.79 23.43
N ASP A 647 -15.76 -46.69 22.70
CA ASP A 647 -14.87 -45.51 22.76
C ASP A 647 -13.40 -45.90 22.59
N ILE A 648 -13.09 -46.65 21.52
CA ILE A 648 -11.74 -47.11 21.22
C ILE A 648 -11.39 -46.92 19.75
N TYR A 649 -10.10 -46.71 19.49
CA TYR A 649 -9.50 -46.89 18.17
C TYR A 649 -8.88 -48.28 18.04
N GLN A 650 -8.79 -48.77 16.80
CA GLN A 650 -7.94 -49.90 16.46
C GLN A 650 -7.00 -49.55 15.31
N ARG A 651 -5.69 -49.72 15.59
CA ARG A 651 -4.60 -49.44 14.67
C ARG A 651 -3.27 -50.05 15.19
N PRO A 652 -2.42 -50.65 14.35
CA PRO A 652 -2.69 -51.02 12.96
C PRO A 652 -3.74 -52.14 12.89
N PHE A 653 -4.66 -52.07 11.93
CA PHE A 653 -5.66 -53.12 11.75
C PHE A 653 -5.44 -53.85 10.42
N SER A 654 -5.17 -55.15 10.50
CA SER A 654 -5.06 -56.03 9.34
C SER A 654 -6.28 -56.94 9.29
N GLN A 655 -6.99 -56.98 8.16
CA GLN A 655 -8.10 -57.94 8.00
C GLN A 655 -7.57 -59.38 8.12
N PRO A 656 -8.25 -60.28 8.85
CA PRO A 656 -7.86 -61.68 8.88
C PRO A 656 -7.98 -62.28 7.46
N LYS A 657 -6.96 -63.02 7.00
CA LYS A 657 -6.97 -63.68 5.69
C LYS A 657 -8.16 -64.66 5.62
N PRO A 658 -8.93 -64.70 4.51
CA PRO A 658 -10.02 -65.65 4.37
C PRO A 658 -9.46 -67.07 4.35
N ILE A 659 -9.88 -67.88 5.32
CA ILE A 659 -9.66 -69.33 5.31
C ILE A 659 -10.61 -69.92 4.24
N THR A 660 -10.09 -70.83 3.43
CA THR A 660 -10.80 -71.53 2.35
C THR A 660 -12.16 -72.07 2.78
N PRO A 661 -13.17 -72.09 1.88
CA PRO A 661 -14.56 -72.36 2.25
C PRO A 661 -14.77 -73.85 2.52
N SER A 662 -14.86 -74.24 3.80
CA SER A 662 -15.51 -75.48 4.20
C SER A 662 -16.93 -75.18 4.65
N VAL A 663 -17.85 -75.98 4.11
CA VAL A 663 -19.30 -75.91 4.27
C VAL A 663 -19.68 -76.03 5.75
N GLN A 664 -20.61 -75.15 6.19
CA GLN A 664 -21.10 -74.95 7.57
C GLN A 664 -20.22 -74.06 8.45
N ASP A 665 -20.30 -72.75 8.24
CA ASP A 665 -20.32 -71.74 9.30
C ASP A 665 -20.63 -70.37 8.70
N HIS A 666 -21.91 -70.01 8.68
CA HIS A 666 -22.29 -68.61 8.56
C HIS A 666 -21.94 -67.93 9.89
N VAL A 667 -21.17 -66.84 9.81
CA VAL A 667 -20.75 -65.94 10.90
C VAL A 667 -19.46 -66.36 11.64
N ALA A 668 -18.32 -66.02 11.07
CA ALA A 668 -17.09 -65.84 11.85
C ALA A 668 -16.13 -64.84 11.19
N CYS A 669 -16.26 -63.55 11.54
CA CYS A 669 -15.15 -62.61 11.46
C CYS A 669 -14.99 -61.97 12.86
N SER A 670 -14.00 -62.46 13.60
CA SER A 670 -13.43 -61.88 14.83
C SER A 670 -14.39 -61.49 15.97
N LYS A 671 -14.94 -62.50 16.68
CA LYS A 671 -15.46 -62.36 18.05
C LYS A 671 -14.31 -62.20 19.06
N ALA A 672 -13.67 -61.04 19.10
CA ALA A 672 -13.03 -60.64 20.35
C ALA A 672 -14.14 -60.04 21.22
N ASP A 673 -14.30 -60.56 22.44
CA ASP A 673 -15.24 -60.01 23.42
C ASP A 673 -15.01 -58.49 23.56
N PRO A 674 -16.04 -57.62 23.55
CA PRO A 674 -15.86 -56.17 23.65
C PRO A 674 -14.96 -55.74 24.82
N GLN A 675 -14.98 -56.48 25.94
CA GLN A 675 -14.10 -56.21 27.07
C GLN A 675 -12.63 -56.48 26.75
N THR A 676 -12.33 -57.51 25.96
CA THR A 676 -10.96 -57.77 25.47
C THR A 676 -10.51 -56.64 24.55
N LEU A 677 -11.36 -56.21 23.61
CA LEU A 677 -11.04 -55.12 22.69
C LEU A 677 -10.74 -53.81 23.43
N ILE A 678 -11.54 -53.49 24.45
CA ILE A 678 -11.32 -52.32 25.30
C ILE A 678 -10.00 -52.45 26.06
N ARG A 679 -9.74 -53.61 26.67
CA ARG A 679 -8.52 -53.85 27.47
C ARG A 679 -7.25 -53.78 26.62
N ASP A 680 -7.31 -54.30 25.39
CA ASP A 680 -6.20 -54.22 24.44
C ASP A 680 -5.96 -52.79 23.97
N ALA A 681 -7.05 -52.05 23.68
CA ALA A 681 -6.96 -50.63 23.33
C ALA A 681 -6.41 -49.79 24.49
N GLU A 682 -6.79 -50.06 25.73
CA GLU A 682 -6.20 -49.41 26.92
C GLU A 682 -4.70 -49.65 27.00
N LYS A 683 -4.28 -50.91 26.86
CA LYS A 683 -2.87 -51.30 26.90
C LYS A 683 -2.06 -50.63 25.77
N ALA A 684 -2.67 -50.42 24.62
CA ALA A 684 -2.07 -49.76 23.46
C ALA A 684 -2.19 -48.23 23.47
N GLY A 685 -2.86 -47.62 24.46
CA GLY A 685 -3.09 -46.17 24.51
C GLY A 685 -4.11 -45.65 23.49
N LEU A 686 -5.00 -46.52 23.01
CA LEU A 686 -6.01 -46.26 21.97
C LEU A 686 -7.45 -46.12 22.51
N LYS A 687 -7.63 -46.16 23.84
CA LYS A 687 -8.94 -45.93 24.46
C LYS A 687 -9.23 -44.44 24.61
N GLY A 688 -10.39 -44.03 24.12
CA GLY A 688 -10.93 -42.68 24.17
C GLY A 688 -10.81 -41.98 22.83
N TRP A 689 -11.90 -41.36 22.36
CA TRP A 689 -11.95 -40.66 21.08
C TRP A 689 -10.88 -39.58 20.91
N ARG A 690 -10.38 -39.00 22.01
CA ARG A 690 -9.35 -37.94 22.01
C ARG A 690 -7.94 -38.45 21.72
N THR A 691 -7.68 -39.76 21.81
CA THR A 691 -6.31 -40.32 21.78
C THR A 691 -5.59 -40.14 20.45
N LEU A 692 -6.31 -40.29 19.32
CA LEU A 692 -5.74 -40.17 17.98
C LEU A 692 -6.18 -38.92 17.21
N VAL A 693 -6.93 -38.03 17.86
CA VAL A 693 -7.37 -36.76 17.27
C VAL A 693 -6.22 -35.76 17.32
N THR A 694 -5.97 -35.09 16.20
CA THR A 694 -4.96 -34.03 16.09
C THR A 694 -5.31 -32.86 16.99
N ARG A 695 -6.52 -32.32 16.83
CA ARG A 695 -7.11 -31.25 17.63
C ARG A 695 -8.62 -31.22 17.49
N TRP A 696 -9.30 -30.63 18.46
CA TRP A 696 -10.74 -30.40 18.44
C TRP A 696 -11.11 -29.14 19.22
N ARG A 697 -12.31 -28.61 19.01
CA ARG A 697 -12.91 -27.57 19.87
C ARG A 697 -14.40 -27.82 19.96
N ASN A 698 -15.00 -27.54 21.12
CA ASN A 698 -16.45 -27.64 21.33
C ASN A 698 -17.06 -28.96 20.82
N VAL A 699 -16.40 -30.08 21.13
CA VAL A 699 -16.86 -31.42 20.77
C VAL A 699 -16.73 -32.33 21.99
N ALA A 700 -17.78 -33.08 22.27
CA ALA A 700 -17.83 -34.06 23.34
C ALA A 700 -18.56 -35.34 22.91
N ARG A 701 -18.14 -36.47 23.50
CA ARG A 701 -18.85 -37.75 23.36
C ARG A 701 -20.03 -37.78 24.31
N LYS A 702 -21.18 -38.23 23.82
CA LYS A 702 -22.46 -38.27 24.54
C LYS A 702 -23.00 -39.68 24.57
N VAL A 703 -23.67 -40.03 25.67
CA VAL A 703 -24.32 -41.32 25.88
C VAL A 703 -25.74 -41.05 26.37
N GLU A 704 -26.73 -41.36 25.55
CA GLU A 704 -28.15 -41.29 25.88
C GLU A 704 -28.58 -42.65 26.43
N GLN A 705 -28.74 -42.77 27.76
CA GLN A 705 -29.11 -44.03 28.40
C GLN A 705 -30.54 -44.47 28.05
N ASP A 706 -31.48 -43.53 27.97
CA ASP A 706 -32.89 -43.82 27.68
C ASP A 706 -33.10 -44.41 26.28
N TRP A 707 -32.23 -44.04 25.34
CA TRP A 707 -32.32 -44.44 23.94
C TRP A 707 -31.24 -45.44 23.53
N HIS A 708 -30.32 -45.78 24.44
CA HIS A 708 -29.16 -46.63 24.17
C HIS A 708 -28.32 -46.11 23.00
N MET A 709 -28.06 -44.80 22.94
CA MET A 709 -27.36 -44.17 21.81
C MET A 709 -26.07 -43.48 22.25
N VAL A 710 -25.08 -43.50 21.36
CA VAL A 710 -23.77 -42.86 21.57
C VAL A 710 -23.33 -42.14 20.31
N TYR A 711 -22.75 -40.94 20.46
CA TYR A 711 -22.30 -40.09 19.36
C TYR A 711 -21.32 -39.00 19.84
N LEU A 712 -20.69 -38.30 18.90
CA LEU A 712 -20.02 -37.03 19.14
C LEU A 712 -20.95 -35.88 18.75
N ALA A 713 -21.09 -34.89 19.63
CA ALA A 713 -21.87 -33.67 19.41
C ALA A 713 -21.10 -32.46 19.93
N ARG A 714 -21.70 -31.25 19.89
CA ARG A 714 -21.11 -30.08 20.56
C ARG A 714 -21.09 -30.29 22.08
N GLU A 715 -20.31 -29.49 22.81
CA GLU A 715 -20.31 -29.55 24.28
C GLU A 715 -21.71 -29.21 24.84
N ASP A 716 -22.03 -29.69 26.05
CA ASP A 716 -23.36 -29.44 26.64
C ASP A 716 -23.62 -27.94 26.73
N ASP A 717 -24.86 -27.55 26.48
CA ASP A 717 -25.30 -26.15 26.54
C ASP A 717 -24.53 -25.20 25.59
N SER A 718 -23.80 -25.75 24.61
CA SER A 718 -23.09 -24.96 23.61
C SER A 718 -24.06 -24.08 22.81
N PRO A 719 -23.89 -22.76 22.84
CA PRO A 719 -24.73 -21.82 22.10
C PRO A 719 -24.87 -22.19 20.62
N ALA A 720 -26.03 -21.92 20.03
CA ALA A 720 -26.37 -22.34 18.67
C ALA A 720 -25.46 -21.72 17.59
N ASP A 721 -24.86 -20.57 17.89
CA ASP A 721 -23.88 -19.81 17.09
C ASP A 721 -22.44 -20.34 17.20
N ARG A 722 -22.15 -21.25 18.14
CA ARG A 722 -20.82 -21.88 18.28
C ARG A 722 -20.76 -23.21 17.55
N ASP A 723 -19.75 -23.37 16.70
CA ASP A 723 -19.50 -24.64 16.00
C ASP A 723 -18.61 -25.60 16.81
N GLY A 724 -18.77 -26.90 16.55
CA GLY A 724 -17.89 -27.96 17.02
C GLY A 724 -17.02 -28.45 15.86
N VAL A 725 -15.72 -28.63 16.10
CA VAL A 725 -14.75 -29.07 15.07
C VAL A 725 -13.82 -30.13 15.64
N ILE A 726 -13.52 -31.18 14.86
CA ILE A 726 -12.61 -32.30 15.20
C ILE A 726 -11.76 -32.67 13.98
N GLU A 727 -10.46 -32.93 14.18
CA GLU A 727 -9.51 -33.20 13.08
C GLU A 727 -8.58 -34.40 13.31
N TRP A 728 -8.29 -35.14 12.24
CA TRP A 728 -7.23 -36.17 12.17
C TRP A 728 -6.31 -35.90 10.98
N HIS A 729 -5.00 -35.85 11.22
CA HIS A 729 -3.98 -35.59 10.20
C HIS A 729 -3.11 -36.84 10.00
N LEU A 730 -2.96 -37.31 8.76
CA LEU A 730 -2.08 -38.41 8.36
C LEU A 730 -0.96 -37.87 7.47
N ARG A 731 0.29 -38.25 7.73
CA ARG A 731 1.45 -37.87 6.92
C ARG A 731 2.38 -39.07 6.66
N LEU A 732 2.75 -39.26 5.40
CA LEU A 732 3.79 -40.21 4.97
C LEU A 732 5.16 -39.53 5.08
N ASP A 733 6.00 -39.99 6.00
CA ASP A 733 7.34 -39.44 6.22
C ASP A 733 8.41 -40.03 5.29
N ARG A 734 8.12 -41.17 4.65
CA ARG A 734 9.01 -41.82 3.69
C ARG A 734 8.84 -41.25 2.28
N GLN A 735 9.95 -40.87 1.65
CA GLN A 735 9.94 -40.25 0.32
C GLN A 735 9.57 -41.23 -0.80
N ASP A 736 9.83 -42.52 -0.60
CA ASP A 736 9.61 -43.62 -1.55
C ASP A 736 8.15 -44.13 -1.60
N TYR A 737 7.26 -43.62 -0.74
CA TYR A 737 5.85 -44.03 -0.67
C TYR A 737 4.88 -42.88 -0.90
N GLU A 738 3.76 -43.13 -1.54
CA GLU A 738 2.69 -42.14 -1.77
C GLU A 738 1.33 -42.72 -1.40
N ILE A 739 0.36 -41.83 -1.20
CA ILE A 739 -1.03 -42.22 -1.00
C ILE A 739 -1.56 -42.80 -2.31
N GLY A 740 -2.25 -43.92 -2.22
CA GLY A 740 -2.99 -44.54 -3.31
C GLY A 740 -4.49 -44.29 -3.16
N LYS A 741 -5.27 -45.36 -3.25
CA LYS A 741 -6.71 -45.35 -2.99
C LYS A 741 -7.03 -45.06 -1.53
N VAL A 742 -7.99 -44.17 -1.28
CA VAL A 742 -8.53 -43.88 0.05
C VAL A 742 -9.97 -44.36 0.15
N SER A 743 -10.27 -45.17 1.17
CA SER A 743 -11.65 -45.54 1.52
C SER A 743 -12.05 -44.95 2.86
N LEU A 744 -13.15 -44.20 2.89
CA LEU A 744 -13.67 -43.56 4.11
C LEU A 744 -15.11 -43.99 4.34
N PHE A 745 -15.38 -44.49 5.55
CA PHE A 745 -16.72 -44.76 6.08
C PHE A 745 -16.95 -43.95 7.35
N ALA A 746 -18.06 -43.23 7.42
CA ALA A 746 -18.46 -42.49 8.61
C ALA A 746 -19.96 -42.23 8.66
N ASN A 747 -20.56 -42.35 9.85
CA ASN A 747 -21.97 -42.00 10.07
C ASN A 747 -22.14 -40.56 10.55
N MET A 748 -23.15 -39.84 10.06
CA MET A 748 -23.51 -38.47 10.49
C MET A 748 -25.04 -38.30 10.45
N VAL A 749 -25.59 -37.65 11.48
CA VAL A 749 -27.04 -37.43 11.60
C VAL A 749 -27.32 -35.97 11.96
N CYS A 750 -28.35 -35.39 11.35
CA CYS A 750 -28.90 -34.09 11.70
C CYS A 750 -30.40 -34.26 11.99
N HIS A 751 -30.84 -33.89 13.19
CA HIS A 751 -32.22 -34.11 13.67
C HIS A 751 -33.15 -32.92 13.46
N SER A 752 -32.62 -31.75 13.08
CA SER A 752 -33.39 -30.57 12.71
C SER A 752 -32.94 -30.01 11.35
N GLU A 753 -33.83 -29.25 10.68
CA GLU A 753 -33.49 -28.57 9.41
C GLU A 753 -32.36 -27.56 9.60
N ASP A 754 -32.33 -26.93 10.77
CA ASP A 754 -31.32 -25.99 11.23
C ASP A 754 -30.04 -26.69 11.69
N ALA A 755 -29.95 -28.03 11.74
CA ALA A 755 -28.71 -28.70 12.08
C ALA A 755 -27.87 -28.98 10.84
N ALA A 756 -26.56 -28.85 10.98
CA ALA A 756 -25.63 -29.16 9.93
C ALA A 756 -24.39 -29.89 10.44
N ALA A 757 -24.00 -30.92 9.71
CA ALA A 757 -22.78 -31.68 9.91
C ALA A 757 -22.09 -31.91 8.57
N HIS A 758 -20.76 -31.95 8.56
CA HIS A 758 -20.02 -32.51 7.44
C HIS A 758 -18.70 -33.13 7.89
N LEU A 759 -18.18 -34.04 7.07
CA LEU A 759 -16.80 -34.51 7.13
C LEU A 759 -16.09 -34.11 5.84
N VAL A 760 -14.88 -33.57 5.92
CA VAL A 760 -14.09 -33.14 4.77
C VAL A 760 -12.73 -33.83 4.83
N LEU A 761 -12.33 -34.48 3.74
CA LEU A 761 -11.02 -35.08 3.55
C LEU A 761 -10.22 -34.28 2.53
N CYS A 762 -9.04 -33.77 2.89
CA CYS A 762 -8.21 -32.90 2.05
C CYS A 762 -6.75 -33.34 1.99
N THR A 763 -6.01 -32.98 0.93
CA THR A 763 -4.54 -33.16 0.83
C THR A 763 -3.70 -32.09 1.54
N SER A 764 -4.33 -31.03 2.06
CA SER A 764 -3.71 -29.92 2.79
C SER A 764 -3.75 -30.13 4.31
N ASP A 765 -2.91 -29.38 5.05
CA ASP A 765 -2.91 -29.37 6.53
C ASP A 765 -4.18 -28.70 7.12
N THR A 766 -4.92 -27.95 6.30
CA THR A 766 -6.19 -27.30 6.64
C THR A 766 -7.30 -27.83 5.75
N ALA A 767 -8.37 -28.36 6.34
CA ALA A 767 -9.54 -28.82 5.60
C ALA A 767 -10.47 -27.65 5.28
N GLU A 768 -10.01 -26.73 4.43
CA GLU A 768 -10.82 -25.64 3.89
C GLU A 768 -11.20 -25.95 2.44
N ILE A 769 -12.50 -25.98 2.15
CA ILE A 769 -13.01 -26.17 0.79
C ILE A 769 -12.63 -24.93 -0.03
N GLY A 770 -11.75 -25.10 -1.02
CA GLY A 770 -11.23 -24.02 -1.85
C GLY A 770 -9.76 -23.63 -1.62
N GLY A 771 -9.01 -24.39 -0.80
CA GLY A 771 -7.55 -24.30 -0.72
C GLY A 771 -6.82 -25.02 -1.87
N ASP A 772 -5.49 -24.90 -1.90
CA ASP A 772 -4.56 -25.40 -2.95
C ASP A 772 -4.41 -26.95 -2.99
N GLY A 773 -5.41 -27.67 -2.49
CA GLY A 773 -5.42 -29.13 -2.34
C GLY A 773 -6.79 -29.72 -2.66
N MET A 774 -6.80 -30.96 -3.12
CA MET A 774 -8.03 -31.69 -3.43
C MET A 774 -8.77 -31.97 -2.11
N CYS A 775 -10.06 -31.62 -2.05
CA CYS A 775 -10.94 -31.85 -0.90
C CYS A 775 -12.25 -32.55 -1.31
N VAL A 776 -12.64 -33.59 -0.58
CA VAL A 776 -13.91 -34.30 -0.73
C VAL A 776 -14.76 -34.11 0.52
N ARG A 777 -16.03 -33.72 0.34
CA ARG A 777 -16.97 -33.45 1.44
C ARG A 777 -18.07 -34.51 1.52
N LEU A 778 -18.29 -35.03 2.72
CA LEU A 778 -19.40 -35.88 3.09
C LEU A 778 -20.44 -35.08 3.87
N THR A 779 -21.72 -35.28 3.55
CA THR A 779 -22.86 -34.69 4.26
C THR A 779 -23.85 -35.78 4.69
N PRO A 780 -24.70 -35.55 5.71
CA PRO A 780 -25.76 -36.51 6.08
C PRO A 780 -26.57 -36.96 4.86
N GLY A 781 -26.72 -38.27 4.68
CA GLY A 781 -27.40 -38.87 3.51
C GLY A 781 -26.51 -39.16 2.30
N SER A 782 -25.22 -38.77 2.32
CA SER A 782 -24.23 -39.23 1.34
C SER A 782 -24.00 -40.75 1.46
N ASN A 783 -23.75 -41.46 0.36
CA ASN A 783 -23.44 -42.90 0.40
C ASN A 783 -22.18 -43.12 1.26
N PRO A 784 -22.24 -43.82 2.40
CA PRO A 784 -21.21 -43.69 3.42
C PRO A 784 -19.87 -44.34 3.08
N LEU A 785 -19.74 -45.09 1.97
CA LEU A 785 -18.48 -45.68 1.52
C LEU A 785 -18.01 -45.01 0.23
N PHE A 786 -16.89 -44.29 0.29
CA PHE A 786 -16.23 -43.71 -0.89
C PHE A 786 -14.91 -44.41 -1.13
N ASP A 787 -14.68 -44.81 -2.37
CA ASP A 787 -13.40 -45.31 -2.87
C ASP A 787 -12.81 -44.23 -3.78
N LEU A 788 -11.83 -43.48 -3.29
CA LEU A 788 -11.30 -42.28 -3.92
C LEU A 788 -9.87 -42.53 -4.39
N VAL A 789 -9.65 -42.44 -5.71
CA VAL A 789 -8.31 -42.54 -6.32
C VAL A 789 -7.69 -41.16 -6.56
N ASP A 790 -8.47 -40.11 -6.40
CA ASP A 790 -8.11 -38.73 -6.67
C ASP A 790 -7.03 -38.16 -5.71
N PHE A 791 -6.77 -38.86 -4.60
CA PHE A 791 -5.69 -38.53 -3.66
C PHE A 791 -4.36 -39.21 -4.02
N LYS A 792 -4.31 -39.96 -5.12
CA LYS A 792 -3.12 -40.70 -5.54
C LYS A 792 -1.94 -39.75 -5.76
N GLY A 793 -0.79 -40.08 -5.17
CA GLY A 793 0.41 -39.26 -5.23
C GLY A 793 0.57 -38.27 -4.06
N ALA A 794 -0.47 -38.08 -3.24
CA ALA A 794 -0.38 -37.21 -2.07
C ALA A 794 0.57 -37.77 -1.00
N LYS A 795 1.08 -36.88 -0.15
CA LYS A 795 1.94 -37.24 1.00
C LYS A 795 1.25 -37.07 2.36
N GLN A 796 0.09 -36.43 2.38
CA GLN A 796 -0.65 -36.19 3.60
C GLN A 796 -2.15 -36.08 3.32
N LEU A 797 -2.94 -36.34 4.37
CA LEU A 797 -4.39 -36.19 4.37
C LEU A 797 -4.84 -35.57 5.69
N CYS A 798 -5.82 -34.67 5.62
CA CYS A 798 -6.52 -34.11 6.77
C CYS A 798 -8.01 -34.50 6.68
N LEU A 799 -8.51 -35.19 7.70
CA LEU A 799 -9.94 -35.49 7.88
C LEU A 799 -10.50 -34.56 8.96
N GLN A 800 -11.47 -33.72 8.62
CA GLN A 800 -12.11 -32.78 9.54
C GLN A 800 -13.62 -33.04 9.64
N GLY A 801 -14.15 -33.13 10.85
CA GLY A 801 -15.59 -33.11 11.12
C GLY A 801 -16.03 -31.75 11.69
N ARG A 802 -17.13 -31.19 11.17
CA ARG A 802 -17.73 -29.95 11.66
C ARG A 802 -19.22 -30.11 11.97
N LEU A 803 -19.66 -29.52 13.08
CA LEU A 803 -21.04 -29.54 13.60
C LEU A 803 -21.50 -28.11 13.90
N TRP A 804 -22.60 -27.64 13.33
CA TRP A 804 -23.13 -26.27 13.57
C TRP A 804 -24.65 -26.18 13.38
N THR A 805 -25.22 -25.03 13.74
CA THR A 805 -26.64 -24.70 13.51
C THR A 805 -26.74 -23.70 12.34
N LYS A 806 -27.59 -23.96 11.34
CA LYS A 806 -27.91 -23.09 10.20
C LYS A 806 -28.89 -22.01 10.65
N GLY A 807 -28.71 -20.77 10.21
CA GLY A 807 -29.67 -19.69 10.45
C GLY A 807 -29.12 -18.31 10.08
N ASN A 808 -30.02 -17.38 9.74
CA ASN A 808 -29.76 -15.94 9.72
C ASN A 808 -29.76 -15.42 11.16
N GLU A 809 -28.82 -14.54 11.51
CA GLU A 809 -28.55 -14.06 12.89
C GLU A 809 -29.73 -13.40 13.62
N ARG A 810 -30.86 -13.13 12.94
CA ARG A 810 -32.06 -12.50 13.55
C ARG A 810 -33.14 -13.46 14.04
N ILE A 811 -33.04 -14.76 13.76
CA ILE A 811 -34.03 -15.76 14.21
C ILE A 811 -33.32 -17.06 14.59
N ILE A 812 -32.36 -16.99 15.51
CA ILE A 812 -31.95 -18.21 16.23
C ILE A 812 -32.85 -18.29 17.47
N THR A 813 -33.94 -19.04 17.38
CA THR A 813 -34.76 -19.35 18.55
C THR A 813 -33.88 -20.04 19.58
N ASN A 814 -33.97 -19.64 20.86
CA ASN A 814 -33.31 -20.28 22.02
C ASN A 814 -33.69 -21.77 22.12
N ASN A 815 -33.03 -22.61 21.32
CA ASN A 815 -33.19 -24.04 21.37
C ASN A 815 -32.08 -24.59 22.28
N SER A 816 -32.43 -24.85 23.54
CA SER A 816 -31.53 -25.44 24.55
C SER A 816 -30.93 -26.79 24.15
N SER A 817 -31.51 -27.45 23.13
CA SER A 817 -31.01 -28.71 22.60
C SER A 817 -30.18 -28.58 21.32
N ALA A 818 -29.88 -27.36 20.84
CA ALA A 818 -29.19 -27.14 19.57
C ALA A 818 -27.82 -27.86 19.49
N TRP A 819 -27.11 -27.98 20.62
CA TRP A 819 -25.80 -28.61 20.72
C TRP A 819 -25.79 -30.10 20.32
N GLN A 820 -26.93 -30.80 20.46
CA GLN A 820 -27.07 -32.21 20.12
C GLN A 820 -27.79 -32.48 18.78
N GLN A 821 -28.27 -31.46 18.08
CA GLN A 821 -29.04 -31.66 16.84
C GLN A 821 -28.18 -32.12 15.65
N ALA A 822 -26.86 -31.87 15.68
CA ALA A 822 -25.89 -32.36 14.71
C ALA A 822 -24.93 -33.34 15.39
N GLN A 823 -24.80 -34.55 14.84
CA GLN A 823 -24.12 -35.67 15.50
C GLN A 823 -23.20 -36.41 14.53
N LEU A 824 -21.95 -36.66 14.95
CA LEU A 824 -21.02 -37.57 14.27
C LEU A 824 -21.05 -38.93 14.95
N PHE A 825 -20.88 -39.99 14.16
CA PHE A 825 -20.64 -41.35 14.65
C PHE A 825 -21.75 -41.91 15.56
N ARG A 826 -23.02 -41.52 15.29
CA ARG A 826 -24.20 -42.00 16.01
C ARG A 826 -24.38 -43.51 15.80
N GLN A 827 -24.43 -44.26 16.90
CA GLN A 827 -24.74 -45.69 16.92
C GLN A 827 -25.35 -46.11 18.25
N LYS A 828 -25.80 -47.37 18.36
CA LYS A 828 -26.27 -47.91 19.64
C LYS A 828 -25.10 -48.19 20.59
N ASP A 829 -25.29 -47.95 21.88
CA ASP A 829 -24.27 -48.17 22.92
C ASP A 829 -23.92 -49.66 23.13
N ASN A 830 -24.80 -50.56 22.71
CA ASN A 830 -24.63 -52.01 22.73
C ASN A 830 -24.16 -52.60 21.39
N ASP A 831 -24.04 -51.78 20.34
CA ASP A 831 -23.58 -52.21 19.02
C ASP A 831 -22.06 -52.09 18.92
N CYS A 832 -21.37 -53.04 19.55
CA CYS A 832 -19.92 -53.17 19.50
C CYS A 832 -19.41 -53.78 18.18
N GLY A 833 -20.31 -54.26 17.32
CA GLY A 833 -19.96 -54.94 16.06
C GLY A 833 -19.72 -53.98 14.90
N ILE A 834 -20.32 -52.79 14.94
CA ILE A 834 -20.21 -51.77 13.89
C ILE A 834 -19.18 -50.71 14.27
N TRP A 835 -18.31 -50.36 13.32
CA TRP A 835 -17.32 -49.29 13.48
C TRP A 835 -17.86 -48.00 12.87
N SER A 836 -18.02 -46.98 13.70
CA SER A 836 -18.68 -45.71 13.33
C SER A 836 -17.85 -44.84 12.39
N LEU A 837 -16.53 -45.08 12.34
CA LEU A 837 -15.57 -44.50 11.42
C LEU A 837 -14.58 -45.58 10.97
N GLU A 838 -14.36 -45.70 9.66
CA GLU A 838 -13.27 -46.48 9.07
C GLU A 838 -12.53 -45.62 8.04
N TRP A 839 -11.22 -45.51 8.17
CA TRP A 839 -10.36 -44.75 7.28
C TRP A 839 -9.21 -45.64 6.79
N LYS A 840 -9.32 -46.09 5.55
CA LYS A 840 -8.36 -46.94 4.84
C LYS A 840 -7.61 -46.09 3.83
N VAL A 841 -6.29 -46.16 3.84
CA VAL A 841 -5.41 -45.40 2.95
C VAL A 841 -4.37 -46.36 2.40
N GLU A 842 -4.48 -46.68 1.12
CA GLU A 842 -3.47 -47.46 0.41
C GLU A 842 -2.15 -46.67 0.37
N ILE A 843 -1.05 -47.35 0.65
CA ILE A 843 0.30 -46.79 0.63
C ILE A 843 1.07 -47.49 -0.49
N ILE A 844 1.38 -46.75 -1.55
CA ILE A 844 2.02 -47.27 -2.77
C ILE A 844 3.50 -46.93 -2.76
N ARG A 845 4.37 -47.90 -3.04
CA ARG A 845 5.80 -47.66 -3.25
C ARG A 845 6.06 -47.19 -4.68
N LYS A 846 6.79 -46.09 -4.84
CA LYS A 846 7.06 -45.48 -6.17
C LYS A 846 7.76 -46.41 -7.15
N SER A 847 8.56 -47.38 -6.68
CA SER A 847 9.24 -48.38 -7.52
C SER A 847 8.29 -49.38 -8.18
N ASP A 848 7.12 -49.62 -7.60
CA ASP A 848 6.16 -50.63 -8.08
C ASP A 848 5.30 -50.08 -9.24
N VAL A 849 5.29 -48.75 -9.41
CA VAL A 849 4.63 -48.05 -10.55
C VAL A 849 5.39 -48.28 -11.87
N LEU A 850 6.71 -48.51 -11.81
CA LEU A 850 7.54 -48.78 -13.00
C LEU A 850 7.38 -50.21 -13.54
N LEU A 851 6.88 -51.16 -12.74
CA LEU A 851 6.63 -52.54 -13.19
C LEU A 851 5.28 -52.71 -13.90
N LEU A 852 4.30 -51.85 -13.65
CA LEU A 852 2.97 -51.91 -14.28
C LEU A 852 2.94 -51.36 -15.72
N CYS A 853 3.87 -50.47 -16.08
CA CYS A 853 4.03 -49.97 -17.46
C CYS A 853 4.77 -50.95 -18.39
N ALA A 854 5.27 -52.08 -17.88
CA ALA A 854 6.03 -53.06 -18.66
C ALA A 854 5.19 -54.25 -19.18
N PHE A 855 3.88 -54.31 -18.89
CA PHE A 855 3.05 -55.50 -19.18
C PHE A 855 1.86 -55.29 -20.14
N PHE A 856 1.72 -54.14 -20.79
CA PHE A 856 0.75 -53.97 -21.89
C PHE A 856 1.47 -53.55 -23.18
N PRO A 857 1.60 -54.43 -24.19
CA PRO A 857 1.90 -54.01 -25.55
C PRO A 857 0.60 -53.67 -26.30
N LEU A 858 0.52 -52.40 -26.74
CA LEU A 858 -0.39 -51.79 -27.73
C LEU A 858 -1.90 -51.81 -27.45
#